data_AF-A0AAP0LR50-F1
#
_entry.id   AF-A0AAP0LR50-F1
#
_cell.length_a   1.000
_cell.length_b   1.000
_cell.length_c   1.000
_cell.angle_alpha   90.00
_cell.angle_beta   90.00
_cell.angle_gamma   90.00
#
_symmetry.space_group_name_H-M   'P 1'
#
loop_
_entity.id
_entity.type
_entity.pdbx_description
1 polymer ?
#
loop_
_entity_poly.entity_id
_entity_poly.type
_entity_poly.pdbx_seq_one_letter_code
_entity_poly.pdbx_strand_id
1 'polypeptide(L)'
;MFQKKHELKDSSLKKSSLTSTPAKYLHKLREIQSYTGKEVKLAIGLESHFGVPNLPYIRASLDTLAAAGLPIWLTEVDVKKAHKQAEYLELILNEGHGHPNVNGMIIWSAWRRNDGCYAMCLTDDTFKNLPSGGVVNKLLHERNIRKLVGTTDANGFFEASLSHGNYKVKINHPATIMDSSLSHSFEVTPNDLSGRAAMLISSRFEAAALSYDYAASIECLEKPHKPQYGGGIIKNPELSHGLKGWSAFGNAKIEQRESGGNKFLVAHSRSQPYDSISQKVYLEKNKFYTLSAWIQVSEGAAPVTAVFKTITGFKHAGAAVAESKCWSMLKGGLSPDASGFAELYFESKNTSVDIWVDSISLQPFTQEEWRSQQHQSIEKNHKTNVRIQAVDKQGKPLQNANISIEQKQLRFPFGCAINKNILTNTAYQNWFTSRFKVTTFEDEMKWYSTEASPGREDYSTSDAMLQFAKNHNIAVRGHNIFWEDPRYQPGWVNSLSPSDLSKAADKRINSITSRYKGQVIAWDVVNENLHFSFFESKLGQDASGVFFNRVHSLDGATTLFMNDYNTIEDSRDGKATPATYLQKLRQISQFPGNQNLRIGIGLESHFSTPNIPYMRASIDTLGATGLPIWLTEVDVQSSPNQAQYLEQILREAHAHPKVQGIVVWAAWKPSGCYRMCLTDNNFKNLATGDVVDKLLHEWGSKRLEGKTDADGFFDTTLFHGDYEVKITRQAANTIFSMAQSFKIPSPTFVLSAVAHITGVESPCFLLLDLRSQKQVRDAGGFAGVKPSDA
;
A
#
# COMPACT_ATOMS: atom_id res chain seq x y z
N MET A 1 -24.51 24.29 -29.88
CA MET A 1 -24.11 25.65 -30.30
C MET A 1 -25.28 26.31 -31.03
N PHE A 2 -26.14 27.04 -30.33
CA PHE A 2 -26.97 28.11 -30.90
C PHE A 2 -27.59 28.92 -29.75
N GLN A 3 -26.81 29.87 -29.23
CA GLN A 3 -27.34 31.12 -28.68
C GLN A 3 -26.18 32.13 -28.59
N LYS A 4 -25.98 32.86 -29.67
CA LYS A 4 -25.47 34.24 -29.61
C LYS A 4 -25.99 34.97 -30.83
N LYS A 5 -27.18 35.52 -30.64
CA LYS A 5 -27.78 36.52 -31.50
C LYS A 5 -27.12 37.83 -31.09
N HIS A 6 -26.12 38.30 -31.85
CA HIS A 6 -25.84 39.72 -32.07
C HIS A 6 -24.68 39.89 -33.05
N GLU A 7 -24.94 40.73 -34.06
CA GLU A 7 -23.96 41.46 -34.89
C GLU A 7 -23.28 40.73 -36.06
N LEU A 8 -24.09 40.39 -37.07
CA LEU A 8 -23.74 40.65 -38.47
C LEU A 8 -24.95 41.31 -39.14
N LYS A 9 -24.98 42.64 -39.14
CA LYS A 9 -25.84 43.45 -39.99
C LYS A 9 -25.23 43.47 -41.40
N ASP A 10 -25.41 42.38 -42.14
CA ASP A 10 -25.32 42.43 -43.61
C ASP A 10 -26.53 41.70 -44.18
N SER A 11 -27.45 42.47 -44.74
CA SER A 11 -28.81 42.08 -45.16
C SER A 11 -28.83 41.31 -46.49
N SER A 12 -27.69 40.79 -46.94
CA SER A 12 -27.52 40.07 -48.21
C SER A 12 -27.66 38.54 -48.12
N LEU A 13 -27.57 37.94 -46.91
CA LEU A 13 -27.76 36.49 -46.70
C LEU A 13 -29.21 36.16 -46.31
N LYS A 14 -30.17 36.47 -47.19
CA LYS A 14 -31.54 35.95 -47.06
C LYS A 14 -31.56 34.47 -47.45
N LYS A 15 -32.28 33.63 -46.67
CA LYS A 15 -32.74 32.28 -47.05
C LYS A 15 -33.22 32.32 -48.51
N SER A 16 -32.43 31.82 -49.45
CA SER A 16 -32.88 31.62 -50.83
C SER A 16 -33.58 30.27 -50.90
N SER A 17 -34.91 30.25 -50.93
CA SER A 17 -35.64 29.05 -51.30
C SER A 17 -35.37 28.77 -52.79
N LEU A 18 -34.66 27.69 -53.09
CA LEU A 18 -34.38 27.26 -54.45
C LEU A 18 -34.89 25.83 -54.61
N THR A 19 -36.11 25.73 -55.13
CA THR A 19 -36.67 24.53 -55.73
C THR A 19 -35.93 24.20 -57.04
N SER A 20 -34.69 23.69 -56.99
CA SER A 20 -34.01 23.18 -58.19
C SER A 20 -32.78 22.29 -57.92
N THR A 21 -32.49 21.39 -58.87
CA THR A 21 -31.48 20.30 -58.89
C THR A 21 -30.12 20.55 -58.20
N PRO A 22 -29.45 19.53 -57.63
CA PRO A 22 -28.15 19.63 -56.93
C PRO A 22 -27.07 20.46 -57.67
N ALA A 23 -27.04 20.40 -59.00
CA ALA A 23 -26.12 21.18 -59.84
C ALA A 23 -26.26 22.71 -59.68
N LYS A 24 -27.50 23.22 -59.52
CA LYS A 24 -27.75 24.67 -59.33
C LYS A 24 -27.34 25.14 -57.94
N TYR A 25 -27.48 24.26 -56.94
CA TYR A 25 -27.02 24.52 -55.58
C TYR A 25 -25.49 24.65 -55.53
N LEU A 26 -24.77 23.73 -56.19
CA LEU A 26 -23.31 23.77 -56.31
C LEU A 26 -22.80 25.05 -57.00
N HIS A 27 -23.49 25.52 -58.05
CA HIS A 27 -23.12 26.76 -58.72
C HIS A 27 -23.18 27.97 -57.78
N LYS A 28 -24.27 28.11 -57.01
CA LYS A 28 -24.42 29.22 -56.06
C LYS A 28 -23.41 29.13 -54.91
N LEU A 29 -23.06 27.91 -54.50
CA LEU A 29 -22.12 27.69 -53.42
C LEU A 29 -20.68 28.05 -53.82
N ARG A 30 -20.29 27.77 -55.07
CA ARG A 30 -19.04 28.27 -55.67
C ARG A 30 -19.01 29.79 -55.76
N GLU A 31 -20.14 30.43 -56.08
CA GLU A 31 -20.28 31.88 -56.08
C GLU A 31 -20.03 32.46 -54.67
N ILE A 32 -20.63 31.87 -53.63
CA ILE A 32 -20.43 32.28 -52.23
C ILE A 32 -18.97 32.10 -51.78
N GLN A 33 -18.36 30.96 -52.13
CA GLN A 33 -16.93 30.69 -51.85
C GLN A 33 -15.99 31.72 -52.51
N SER A 34 -16.39 32.32 -53.63
CA SER A 34 -15.60 33.36 -54.29
C SER A 34 -15.64 34.73 -53.56
N TYR A 35 -16.66 34.97 -52.73
CA TYR A 35 -16.81 36.21 -51.96
C TYR A 35 -16.22 36.15 -50.55
N THR A 36 -16.12 34.96 -49.95
CA THR A 36 -15.56 34.77 -48.61
C THR A 36 -14.09 34.38 -48.71
N GLY A 37 -13.16 35.22 -48.23
CA GLY A 37 -11.75 34.86 -48.08
C GLY A 37 -11.55 33.59 -47.23
N LYS A 38 -10.34 33.02 -47.27
CA LYS A 38 -9.95 31.65 -46.84
C LYS A 38 -10.24 31.23 -45.37
N GLU A 39 -10.92 32.02 -44.55
CA GLU A 39 -11.17 31.71 -43.13
C GLU A 39 -12.63 31.38 -42.74
N VAL A 40 -13.55 31.22 -43.69
CA VAL A 40 -14.93 30.80 -43.37
C VAL A 40 -15.12 29.29 -43.60
N LYS A 41 -15.46 28.54 -42.54
CA LYS A 41 -15.86 27.13 -42.64
C LYS A 41 -17.29 27.04 -43.17
N LEU A 42 -17.45 26.49 -44.38
CA LEU A 42 -18.74 26.29 -45.04
C LEU A 42 -19.21 24.83 -44.90
N ALA A 43 -20.53 24.64 -44.83
CA ALA A 43 -21.18 23.34 -44.83
C ALA A 43 -22.45 23.39 -45.69
N ILE A 44 -22.86 22.26 -46.25
CA ILE A 44 -24.09 22.13 -47.04
C ILE A 44 -25.21 21.69 -46.09
N GLY A 45 -26.23 22.52 -45.90
CA GLY A 45 -27.44 22.18 -45.15
C GLY A 45 -28.58 21.83 -46.11
N LEU A 46 -29.17 20.63 -45.98
CA LEU A 46 -30.30 20.18 -46.79
C LEU A 46 -31.55 20.01 -45.94
N GLU A 47 -32.51 20.94 -46.04
CA GLU A 47 -33.88 20.77 -45.50
C GLU A 47 -34.55 19.55 -46.18
N SER A 48 -34.92 18.54 -45.40
CA SER A 48 -35.14 17.18 -45.92
C SER A 48 -36.51 16.61 -45.52
N HIS A 49 -37.56 16.96 -46.26
CA HIS A 49 -38.93 16.50 -46.01
C HIS A 49 -39.36 15.40 -46.99
N PHE A 50 -39.64 14.20 -46.49
CA PHE A 50 -39.91 13.03 -47.32
C PHE A 50 -41.36 12.54 -47.26
N GLY A 51 -41.92 12.14 -48.41
CA GLY A 51 -43.21 11.44 -48.46
C GLY A 51 -43.02 9.92 -48.49
N VAL A 52 -42.46 9.43 -49.61
CA VAL A 52 -41.90 8.08 -49.77
C VAL A 52 -40.44 8.28 -50.17
N PRO A 53 -39.46 7.70 -49.47
CA PRO A 53 -38.06 7.91 -49.79
C PRO A 53 -37.67 7.21 -51.09
N ASN A 54 -37.01 7.93 -52.00
CA ASN A 54 -36.34 7.36 -53.17
C ASN A 54 -34.85 7.28 -52.86
N LEU A 55 -34.39 6.14 -52.32
CA LEU A 55 -33.01 5.98 -51.84
C LEU A 55 -31.96 6.18 -52.94
N PRO A 56 -32.11 5.64 -54.16
CA PRO A 56 -31.17 5.91 -55.25
C PRO A 56 -31.03 7.40 -55.57
N TYR A 57 -32.14 8.14 -55.55
CA TYR A 57 -32.12 9.58 -55.81
C TYR A 57 -31.46 10.36 -54.65
N ILE A 58 -31.72 9.97 -53.41
CA ILE A 58 -31.07 10.55 -52.22
C ILE A 58 -29.56 10.33 -52.31
N ARG A 59 -29.12 9.09 -52.58
CA ARG A 59 -27.71 8.72 -52.73
C ARG A 59 -27.03 9.52 -53.84
N ALA A 60 -27.62 9.53 -55.05
CA ALA A 60 -27.07 10.28 -56.18
C ALA A 60 -26.98 11.80 -55.91
N SER A 61 -27.94 12.35 -55.17
CA SER A 61 -27.92 13.77 -54.76
C SER A 61 -26.79 14.07 -53.78
N LEU A 62 -26.58 13.19 -52.80
CA LEU A 62 -25.48 13.30 -51.83
C LEU A 62 -24.12 13.14 -52.51
N ASP A 63 -23.97 12.16 -53.40
CA ASP A 63 -22.73 11.95 -54.17
C ASP A 63 -22.42 13.17 -55.04
N THR A 64 -23.44 13.78 -55.66
CA THR A 64 -23.29 15.00 -56.47
C THR A 64 -22.84 16.18 -55.60
N LEU A 65 -23.48 16.40 -54.44
CA LEU A 65 -23.14 17.50 -53.54
C LEU A 65 -21.76 17.32 -52.90
N ALA A 66 -21.36 16.08 -52.64
CA ALA A 66 -20.04 15.74 -52.12
C ALA A 66 -18.90 16.19 -53.03
N ALA A 67 -19.14 16.35 -54.34
CA ALA A 67 -18.16 16.90 -55.27
C ALA A 67 -17.72 18.33 -54.92
N ALA A 68 -18.43 19.04 -54.03
CA ALA A 68 -17.98 20.33 -53.49
C ALA A 68 -16.84 20.22 -52.46
N GLY A 69 -16.53 19.03 -51.95
CA GLY A 69 -15.54 18.83 -50.89
C GLY A 69 -15.92 19.49 -49.55
N LEU A 70 -17.22 19.73 -49.32
CA LEU A 70 -17.75 20.32 -48.09
C LEU A 70 -18.56 19.30 -47.29
N PRO A 71 -18.56 19.41 -45.94
CA PRO A 71 -19.37 18.54 -45.09
C PRO A 71 -20.86 18.79 -45.34
N ILE A 72 -21.64 17.70 -45.48
CA ILE A 72 -23.09 17.74 -45.70
C ILE A 72 -23.80 17.47 -44.37
N TRP A 73 -24.80 18.30 -44.07
CA TRP A 73 -25.71 18.12 -42.95
C TRP A 73 -27.14 17.97 -43.49
N LEU A 74 -27.78 16.83 -43.18
CA LEU A 74 -29.19 16.66 -43.46
C LEU A 74 -29.97 17.34 -42.34
N THR A 75 -30.50 18.52 -42.63
CA THR A 75 -31.22 19.33 -41.65
C THR A 75 -32.71 19.14 -41.82
N GLU A 76 -33.44 19.25 -40.72
CA GLU A 76 -34.90 19.16 -40.72
C GLU A 76 -35.47 17.87 -41.35
N VAL A 77 -34.89 16.72 -41.02
CA VAL A 77 -35.34 15.42 -41.55
C VAL A 77 -36.70 15.05 -40.98
N ASP A 78 -37.73 14.96 -41.82
CA ASP A 78 -39.04 14.41 -41.45
C ASP A 78 -39.70 13.58 -42.56
N VAL A 79 -40.69 12.78 -42.15
CA VAL A 79 -41.49 11.93 -43.05
C VAL A 79 -42.96 12.26 -42.91
N LYS A 80 -43.63 12.72 -43.97
CA LYS A 80 -45.03 13.19 -43.93
C LYS A 80 -46.08 12.07 -43.96
N LYS A 81 -45.75 10.84 -44.36
CA LYS A 81 -46.70 9.71 -44.43
C LYS A 81 -46.81 8.96 -43.09
N ALA A 82 -47.84 9.28 -42.31
CA ALA A 82 -48.03 8.80 -40.93
C ALA A 82 -48.01 7.27 -40.74
N HIS A 83 -48.55 6.46 -41.67
CA HIS A 83 -48.71 5.01 -41.47
C HIS A 83 -47.44 4.18 -41.73
N LYS A 84 -46.41 4.74 -42.37
CA LYS A 84 -45.10 4.09 -42.63
C LYS A 84 -43.92 4.94 -42.15
N GLN A 85 -44.20 5.86 -41.24
CA GLN A 85 -43.28 6.91 -40.85
C GLN A 85 -41.97 6.36 -40.26
N ALA A 86 -42.06 5.32 -39.43
CA ALA A 86 -40.90 4.67 -38.83
C ALA A 86 -40.03 3.93 -39.87
N GLU A 87 -40.65 3.14 -40.75
CA GLU A 87 -39.95 2.38 -41.81
C GLU A 87 -39.18 3.32 -42.73
N TYR A 88 -39.82 4.40 -43.19
CA TYR A 88 -39.18 5.36 -44.09
C TYR A 88 -38.11 6.17 -43.39
N LEU A 89 -38.34 6.55 -42.12
CA LEU A 89 -37.32 7.23 -41.33
C LEU A 89 -36.07 6.35 -41.18
N GLU A 90 -36.23 5.05 -40.90
CA GLU A 90 -35.11 4.11 -40.79
C GLU A 90 -34.28 4.07 -42.09
N LEU A 91 -34.95 3.96 -43.24
CA LEU A 91 -34.28 3.95 -44.55
C LEU A 91 -33.52 5.26 -44.83
N ILE A 92 -34.11 6.42 -44.55
CA ILE A 92 -33.49 7.74 -44.77
C ILE A 92 -32.28 7.92 -43.84
N LEU A 93 -32.42 7.59 -42.55
CA LEU A 93 -31.33 7.69 -41.57
C LEU A 93 -30.18 6.74 -41.91
N ASN A 94 -30.49 5.54 -42.41
CA ASN A 94 -29.48 4.59 -42.87
C ASN A 94 -28.71 5.11 -44.07
N GLU A 95 -29.41 5.67 -45.06
CA GLU A 95 -28.78 6.16 -46.29
C GLU A 95 -27.94 7.42 -46.05
N GLY A 96 -28.44 8.34 -45.23
CA GLY A 96 -27.70 9.53 -44.81
C GLY A 96 -26.44 9.15 -44.05
N HIS A 97 -26.55 8.28 -43.03
CA HIS A 97 -25.39 7.82 -42.26
C HIS A 97 -24.38 7.00 -43.08
N GLY A 98 -24.85 6.21 -44.06
CA GLY A 98 -23.99 5.39 -44.92
C GLY A 98 -23.19 6.19 -45.96
N HIS A 99 -23.39 7.51 -46.03
CA HIS A 99 -22.70 8.36 -47.00
C HIS A 99 -21.48 9.05 -46.37
N PRO A 100 -20.25 8.88 -46.92
CA PRO A 100 -19.00 9.30 -46.25
C PRO A 100 -18.86 10.82 -46.05
N ASN A 101 -19.57 11.63 -46.83
CA ASN A 101 -19.55 13.10 -46.73
C ASN A 101 -20.74 13.70 -45.97
N VAL A 102 -21.62 12.87 -45.38
CA VAL A 102 -22.69 13.34 -44.48
C VAL A 102 -22.16 13.34 -43.05
N ASN A 103 -21.94 14.52 -42.49
CA ASN A 103 -21.33 14.72 -41.18
C ASN A 103 -22.35 14.72 -40.03
N GLY A 104 -23.63 14.89 -40.35
CA GLY A 104 -24.67 14.85 -39.33
C GLY A 104 -26.07 15.00 -39.89
N MET A 105 -27.03 14.63 -39.05
CA MET A 105 -28.45 14.68 -39.37
C MET A 105 -29.22 15.29 -38.20
N ILE A 106 -30.13 16.21 -38.49
CA ILE A 106 -31.01 16.83 -37.50
C ILE A 106 -32.44 16.44 -37.87
N ILE A 107 -33.08 15.66 -37.00
CA ILE A 107 -34.46 15.21 -37.18
C ILE A 107 -35.40 16.35 -36.78
N TRP A 108 -36.32 16.73 -37.67
CA TRP A 108 -37.38 17.67 -37.33
C TRP A 108 -38.55 16.91 -36.70
N SER A 109 -38.69 17.04 -35.38
CA SER A 109 -39.83 16.49 -34.67
C SER A 109 -40.40 17.53 -33.71
N ALA A 110 -41.70 17.82 -33.84
CA ALA A 110 -42.42 18.67 -32.90
C ALA A 110 -43.13 17.81 -31.86
N TRP A 111 -43.25 18.31 -30.63
CA TRP A 111 -44.08 17.72 -29.59
C TRP A 111 -45.56 17.75 -29.99
N ARG A 112 -46.31 16.68 -29.67
CA ARG A 112 -47.75 16.58 -29.95
C ARG A 112 -48.47 17.67 -29.15
N ARG A 113 -49.12 18.62 -29.83
CA ARG A 113 -50.12 19.51 -29.19
C ARG A 113 -51.49 18.84 -29.28
N ASN A 114 -52.49 19.36 -28.56
CA ASN A 114 -53.85 18.80 -28.45
C ASN A 114 -54.53 18.45 -29.79
N ASP A 115 -54.01 19.00 -30.89
CA ASP A 115 -54.51 18.94 -32.26
C ASP A 115 -53.59 18.14 -33.23
N GLY A 116 -52.57 17.43 -32.71
CA GLY A 116 -51.75 16.47 -33.46
C GLY A 116 -50.29 16.89 -33.69
N CYS A 117 -49.55 16.07 -34.45
CA CYS A 117 -48.15 16.28 -34.81
C CYS A 117 -48.05 17.02 -36.15
N TYR A 118 -47.27 18.11 -36.23
CA TYR A 118 -47.18 18.92 -37.45
C TYR A 118 -46.52 18.19 -38.64
N ALA A 119 -45.47 17.40 -38.39
CA ALA A 119 -44.81 16.61 -39.44
C ALA A 119 -44.47 15.19 -38.95
N MET A 120 -43.71 15.07 -37.85
CA MET A 120 -43.34 13.79 -37.24
C MET A 120 -43.16 13.93 -35.73
N CYS A 121 -43.62 12.92 -34.98
CA CYS A 121 -43.42 12.82 -33.54
C CYS A 121 -42.56 11.60 -33.19
N LEU A 122 -41.58 11.80 -32.31
CA LEU A 122 -40.77 10.71 -31.76
C LEU A 122 -41.40 10.13 -30.49
N THR A 123 -42.14 10.95 -29.75
CA THR A 123 -42.85 10.55 -28.54
C THR A 123 -44.31 10.99 -28.57
N ASP A 124 -45.14 10.34 -27.77
CA ASP A 124 -46.46 10.88 -27.42
C ASP A 124 -46.36 12.01 -26.38
N ASP A 125 -47.51 12.55 -26.01
CA ASP A 125 -47.70 13.61 -25.01
C ASP A 125 -47.33 13.18 -23.57
N THR A 126 -47.12 11.88 -23.34
CA THR A 126 -46.62 11.33 -22.07
C THR A 126 -45.12 10.99 -22.12
N PHE A 127 -44.40 11.46 -23.15
CA PHE A 127 -42.98 11.15 -23.40
C PHE A 127 -42.70 9.67 -23.73
N LYS A 128 -43.72 8.84 -24.04
CA LYS A 128 -43.47 7.45 -24.48
C LYS A 128 -43.10 7.42 -25.95
N ASN A 129 -42.14 6.56 -26.29
CA ASN A 129 -41.65 6.43 -27.66
C ASN A 129 -42.75 5.95 -28.61
N LEU A 130 -42.95 6.69 -29.70
CA LEU A 130 -43.69 6.22 -30.88
C LEU A 130 -42.78 5.35 -31.75
N PRO A 131 -43.30 4.58 -32.73
CA PRO A 131 -42.47 3.74 -33.60
C PRO A 131 -41.29 4.47 -34.25
N SER A 132 -41.48 5.72 -34.67
CA SER A 132 -40.39 6.57 -35.23
C SER A 132 -39.32 6.91 -34.19
N GLY A 133 -39.70 7.15 -32.93
CA GLY A 133 -38.75 7.30 -31.81
C GLY A 133 -38.04 5.98 -31.48
N GLY A 134 -38.74 4.86 -31.63
CA GLY A 134 -38.16 3.51 -31.52
C GLY A 134 -37.04 3.27 -32.54
N VAL A 135 -37.24 3.68 -33.80
CA VAL A 135 -36.21 3.61 -34.85
C VAL A 135 -34.99 4.46 -34.51
N VAL A 136 -35.19 5.71 -34.05
CA VAL A 136 -34.08 6.58 -33.65
C VAL A 136 -33.31 5.96 -32.49
N ASN A 137 -34.00 5.43 -31.47
CA ASN A 137 -33.36 4.77 -30.34
C ASN A 137 -32.63 3.48 -30.73
N LYS A 138 -33.23 2.67 -31.61
CA LYS A 138 -32.60 1.46 -32.16
C LYS A 138 -31.29 1.80 -32.87
N LEU A 139 -31.30 2.77 -33.78
CA LEU A 139 -30.09 3.17 -34.51
C LEU A 139 -29.03 3.79 -33.59
N LEU A 140 -29.44 4.60 -32.61
CA LEU A 140 -28.53 5.12 -31.59
C LEU A 140 -27.94 4.02 -30.68
N HIS A 141 -28.68 2.93 -30.46
CA HIS A 141 -28.25 1.81 -29.63
C HIS A 141 -27.32 0.87 -30.41
N GLU A 142 -27.70 0.47 -31.62
CA GLU A 142 -26.91 -0.40 -32.51
C GLU A 142 -25.58 0.24 -32.94
N ARG A 143 -25.53 1.57 -33.06
CA ARG A 143 -24.36 2.27 -33.61
C ARG A 143 -23.48 2.96 -32.57
N ASN A 144 -23.91 3.03 -31.31
CA ASN A 144 -23.03 3.38 -30.20
C ASN A 144 -22.31 2.13 -29.69
N ILE A 145 -21.20 1.74 -30.32
CA ILE A 145 -20.24 0.85 -29.68
C ILE A 145 -19.64 1.62 -28.50
N ARG A 146 -20.13 1.40 -27.28
CA ARG A 146 -19.69 2.16 -26.09
C ARG A 146 -18.46 1.57 -25.40
N LYS A 147 -18.09 0.31 -25.69
CA LYS A 147 -16.97 -0.37 -25.03
C LYS A 147 -16.51 -1.59 -25.81
N LEU A 148 -15.23 -1.66 -26.12
CA LEU A 148 -14.55 -2.85 -26.64
C LEU A 148 -13.51 -3.29 -25.60
N VAL A 149 -13.39 -4.59 -25.38
CA VAL A 149 -12.45 -5.19 -24.42
C VAL A 149 -11.76 -6.35 -25.11
N GLY A 150 -10.44 -6.40 -25.02
CA GLY A 150 -9.64 -7.54 -25.44
C GLY A 150 -8.23 -7.45 -24.89
N THR A 151 -7.44 -8.48 -25.20
CA THR A 151 -6.05 -8.61 -24.76
C THR A 151 -5.11 -8.26 -25.91
N THR A 152 -3.97 -7.66 -25.59
CA THR A 152 -2.90 -7.47 -26.56
C THR A 152 -2.29 -8.81 -26.94
N ASP A 153 -1.78 -8.93 -28.17
CA ASP A 153 -0.97 -10.06 -28.58
C ASP A 153 0.42 -10.09 -27.88
N ALA A 154 1.23 -11.09 -28.20
CA ALA A 154 2.57 -11.25 -27.61
C ALA A 154 3.53 -10.07 -27.88
N ASN A 155 3.21 -9.23 -28.87
CA ASN A 155 3.98 -8.04 -29.23
C ASN A 155 3.34 -6.74 -28.71
N GLY A 156 2.24 -6.84 -27.94
CA GLY A 156 1.56 -5.69 -27.33
C GLY A 156 0.50 -5.02 -28.22
N PHE A 157 0.09 -5.62 -29.34
CA PHE A 157 -0.91 -5.02 -30.25
C PHE A 157 -2.34 -5.46 -29.94
N PHE A 158 -3.29 -4.53 -30.04
CA PHE A 158 -4.73 -4.78 -29.99
C PHE A 158 -5.40 -4.10 -31.19
N GLU A 159 -5.89 -4.89 -32.15
CA GLU A 159 -6.59 -4.38 -33.34
C GLU A 159 -8.11 -4.38 -33.13
N ALA A 160 -8.76 -3.24 -33.43
CA ALA A 160 -10.21 -3.10 -33.37
C ALA A 160 -10.72 -2.12 -34.44
N SER A 161 -11.94 -2.34 -34.95
CA SER A 161 -12.64 -1.40 -35.84
C SER A 161 -13.54 -0.48 -35.01
N LEU A 162 -13.33 0.83 -35.11
CA LEU A 162 -14.06 1.86 -34.36
C LEU A 162 -14.89 2.74 -35.30
N SER A 163 -16.05 3.20 -34.84
CA SER A 163 -16.80 4.27 -35.51
C SER A 163 -16.08 5.62 -35.33
N HIS A 164 -16.46 6.66 -36.07
CA HIS A 164 -15.97 8.01 -35.80
C HIS A 164 -16.51 8.51 -34.46
N GLY A 165 -15.63 9.07 -33.62
CA GLY A 165 -16.02 9.55 -32.30
C GLY A 165 -14.85 9.70 -31.33
N ASN A 166 -15.18 10.14 -30.12
CA ASN A 166 -14.22 10.26 -29.03
C ASN A 166 -14.21 8.97 -28.22
N TYR A 167 -13.05 8.33 -28.15
CA TYR A 167 -12.84 7.09 -27.43
C TYR A 167 -11.87 7.29 -26.28
N LYS A 168 -12.09 6.54 -25.22
CA LYS A 168 -11.16 6.45 -24.09
C LYS A 168 -10.67 5.01 -24.01
N VAL A 169 -9.39 4.79 -24.26
CA VAL A 169 -8.75 3.48 -24.05
C VAL A 169 -8.30 3.38 -22.61
N LYS A 170 -8.61 2.26 -21.97
CA LYS A 170 -8.25 1.91 -20.60
C LYS A 170 -7.36 0.66 -20.67
N ILE A 171 -6.05 0.81 -20.46
CA ILE A 171 -5.11 -0.33 -20.45
C ILE A 171 -4.99 -0.83 -19.02
N ASN A 172 -5.34 -2.10 -18.80
CA ASN A 172 -5.18 -2.76 -17.51
C ASN A 172 -4.04 -3.78 -17.62
N HIS A 173 -2.96 -3.58 -16.88
CA HIS A 173 -1.91 -4.58 -16.78
C HIS A 173 -2.26 -5.55 -15.62
N PRO A 174 -2.30 -6.87 -15.84
CA PRO A 174 -2.73 -7.82 -14.81
C PRO A 174 -1.80 -7.88 -13.59
N ALA A 175 -0.61 -7.27 -13.64
CA ALA A 175 0.33 -7.16 -12.52
C ALA A 175 0.13 -5.94 -11.58
N THR A 176 -0.92 -5.14 -11.74
CA THR A 176 -1.21 -3.98 -10.86
C THR A 176 -2.60 -4.08 -10.26
N ILE A 177 -2.69 -4.24 -8.92
CA ILE A 177 -3.95 -4.36 -8.15
C ILE A 177 -4.41 -2.99 -7.61
N MET A 178 -4.08 -1.91 -8.31
CA MET A 178 -4.85 -0.66 -8.28
C MET A 178 -5.19 -0.28 -9.71
N ASP A 179 -6.31 0.44 -9.84
CA ASP A 179 -6.82 1.06 -11.07
C ASP A 179 -5.87 2.15 -11.62
N SER A 180 -4.59 1.81 -11.80
CA SER A 180 -3.64 2.56 -12.63
C SER A 180 -3.93 2.25 -14.10
N SER A 181 -5.19 2.39 -14.48
CA SER A 181 -5.51 2.30 -15.88
C SER A 181 -4.88 3.49 -16.57
N LEU A 182 -3.94 3.22 -17.46
CA LEU A 182 -3.53 4.24 -18.40
C LEU A 182 -4.75 4.54 -19.25
N SER A 183 -5.31 5.73 -19.05
CA SER A 183 -6.54 6.15 -19.67
C SER A 183 -6.21 7.28 -20.64
N HIS A 184 -6.26 6.99 -21.93
CA HIS A 184 -5.97 7.98 -22.98
C HIS A 184 -7.22 8.21 -23.81
N SER A 185 -7.55 9.48 -24.04
CA SER A 185 -8.65 9.87 -24.91
C SER A 185 -8.11 10.21 -26.29
N PHE A 186 -8.70 9.67 -27.34
CA PHE A 186 -8.38 10.01 -28.72
C PHE A 186 -9.66 10.15 -29.53
N GLU A 187 -9.57 10.90 -30.63
CA GLU A 187 -10.67 11.13 -31.55
C GLU A 187 -10.38 10.38 -32.86
N VAL A 188 -11.35 9.59 -33.33
CA VAL A 188 -11.29 8.96 -34.65
C VAL A 188 -12.00 9.89 -35.64
N THR A 189 -11.23 10.48 -36.56
CA THR A 189 -11.76 11.49 -37.50
C THR A 189 -11.81 10.97 -38.95
N PRO A 190 -12.67 11.53 -39.83
CA PRO A 190 -12.82 11.06 -41.21
C PRO A 190 -11.56 11.19 -42.09
N ASN A 191 -10.56 11.98 -41.68
CA ASN A 191 -9.36 12.25 -42.48
C ASN A 191 -8.20 11.27 -42.23
N ASP A 192 -8.36 10.26 -41.37
CA ASP A 192 -7.38 9.19 -41.15
C ASP A 192 -7.40 8.18 -42.31
N LEU A 193 -7.13 8.67 -43.53
CA LEU A 193 -7.30 8.00 -44.83
C LEU A 193 -6.22 6.96 -45.17
N SER A 194 -5.51 6.42 -44.19
CA SER A 194 -4.51 5.36 -44.41
C SER A 194 -4.84 4.06 -43.70
N GLY A 195 -6.11 3.65 -43.60
CA GLY A 195 -6.57 2.27 -43.36
C GLY A 195 -6.13 1.53 -42.08
N ARG A 196 -5.18 2.08 -41.32
CA ARG A 196 -4.60 1.60 -40.07
C ARG A 196 -3.99 2.82 -39.36
N ALA A 197 -4.70 3.37 -38.39
CA ALA A 197 -4.11 4.33 -37.45
C ALA A 197 -3.36 3.53 -36.37
N ALA A 198 -2.03 3.49 -36.45
CA ALA A 198 -1.20 2.87 -35.41
C ALA A 198 -0.97 3.87 -34.28
N MET A 199 -1.69 3.72 -33.17
CA MET A 199 -1.50 4.54 -31.98
C MET A 199 -0.51 3.84 -31.03
N LEU A 200 0.73 4.31 -31.00
CA LEU A 200 1.75 3.86 -30.05
C LEU A 200 1.50 4.49 -28.67
N ILE A 201 0.86 3.76 -27.77
CA ILE A 201 0.79 4.12 -26.34
C ILE A 201 1.98 3.44 -25.65
N SER A 202 3.14 4.09 -25.63
CA SER A 202 4.24 3.63 -24.78
C SER A 202 3.88 3.93 -23.32
N SER A 203 3.68 2.92 -22.50
CA SER A 203 3.78 3.12 -21.05
C SER A 203 5.24 3.44 -20.74
N ARG A 204 5.57 4.72 -20.56
CA ARG A 204 6.82 5.10 -19.92
C ARG A 204 6.72 4.77 -18.42
N PHE A 205 6.68 3.48 -18.08
CA PHE A 205 6.92 2.98 -16.72
C PHE A 205 8.43 2.82 -16.48
N GLU A 206 9.22 3.80 -16.93
CA GLU A 206 10.64 3.95 -16.60
C GLU A 206 10.96 5.45 -16.46
N ALA A 207 10.21 6.16 -15.61
CA ALA A 207 10.95 6.90 -14.61
C ALA A 207 11.24 5.84 -13.54
N ALA A 208 12.50 5.46 -13.35
CA ALA A 208 12.86 4.56 -12.26
C ALA A 208 12.34 5.18 -10.95
N ALA A 209 11.19 4.70 -10.47
CA ALA A 209 10.67 5.11 -9.18
C ALA A 209 11.76 4.72 -8.18
N LEU A 210 12.41 5.72 -7.59
CA LEU A 210 13.53 5.50 -6.70
C LEU A 210 13.07 4.57 -5.56
N SER A 211 13.63 3.36 -5.51
CA SER A 211 13.27 2.37 -4.50
C SER A 211 13.84 2.78 -3.15
N TYR A 212 13.07 2.63 -2.07
CA TYR A 212 13.60 2.84 -0.72
C TYR A 212 14.71 1.82 -0.41
N ASP A 213 15.85 2.31 0.04
CA ASP A 213 16.99 1.55 0.49
C ASP A 213 16.84 1.19 1.97
N TYR A 214 16.47 -0.05 2.25
CA TYR A 214 16.35 -0.62 3.59
C TYR A 214 17.70 -0.92 4.26
N ALA A 215 18.84 -0.75 3.57
CA ALA A 215 20.14 -1.07 4.16
C ALA A 215 20.43 -0.21 5.39
N ALA A 216 20.87 -0.87 6.46
CA ALA A 216 21.39 -0.27 7.68
C ALA A 216 22.54 -1.14 8.18
N SER A 217 23.60 -0.52 8.70
CA SER A 217 24.71 -1.23 9.38
C SER A 217 24.59 -1.05 10.88
N ILE A 218 24.73 -2.15 11.61
CA ILE A 218 24.88 -2.14 13.07
C ILE A 218 26.33 -2.39 13.49
N GLU A 219 27.21 -2.73 12.54
CA GLU A 219 28.63 -2.91 12.76
C GLU A 219 29.36 -1.58 12.65
N CYS A 220 30.39 -1.41 13.47
CA CYS A 220 31.31 -0.29 13.37
C CYS A 220 32.39 -0.63 12.33
N LEU A 221 32.39 0.08 11.21
CA LEU A 221 33.20 -0.28 10.04
C LEU A 221 34.52 0.49 9.98
N GLU A 222 35.58 -0.13 9.49
CA GLU A 222 36.85 0.57 9.23
C GLU A 222 36.67 1.68 8.17
N LYS A 223 35.88 1.41 7.14
CA LYS A 223 35.55 2.37 6.07
C LYS A 223 34.03 2.49 5.92
N PRO A 224 33.50 3.72 5.80
CA PRO A 224 32.07 3.91 5.61
C PRO A 224 31.67 3.47 4.20
N HIS A 225 30.43 3.02 4.05
CA HIS A 225 29.83 2.83 2.73
C HIS A 225 29.53 4.19 2.08
N LYS A 226 29.47 4.19 0.74
CA LYS A 226 29.06 5.36 -0.03
C LYS A 226 27.69 5.91 0.41
N PRO A 227 27.45 7.22 0.22
CA PRO A 227 26.15 7.81 0.55
C PRO A 227 25.02 7.11 -0.18
N GLN A 228 23.95 6.77 0.55
CA GLN A 228 22.73 6.24 -0.06
C GLN A 228 22.18 7.23 -1.09
N TYR A 229 21.60 6.73 -2.19
CA TYR A 229 21.04 7.58 -3.25
C TYR A 229 22.03 8.59 -3.85
N GLY A 230 23.34 8.34 -3.77
CA GLY A 230 24.36 9.29 -4.20
C GLY A 230 24.35 10.61 -3.43
N GLY A 231 23.76 10.62 -2.22
CA GLY A 231 23.63 11.80 -1.35
C GLY A 231 22.28 12.51 -1.41
N GLY A 232 21.42 12.16 -2.37
CA GLY A 232 20.13 12.82 -2.57
C GLY A 232 20.28 14.33 -2.81
N ILE A 233 19.69 15.16 -1.93
CA ILE A 233 19.79 16.63 -2.03
C ILE A 233 21.01 17.23 -1.33
N ILE A 234 21.87 16.41 -0.73
CA ILE A 234 23.11 16.87 -0.08
C ILE A 234 24.14 17.26 -1.14
N LYS A 235 24.75 18.43 -0.95
CA LYS A 235 25.89 18.91 -1.75
C LYS A 235 27.20 18.33 -1.21
N ASN A 236 28.05 17.90 -2.14
CA ASN A 236 29.36 17.31 -1.83
C ASN A 236 29.25 16.14 -0.82
N PRO A 237 28.39 15.12 -1.06
CA PRO A 237 28.07 14.08 -0.08
C PRO A 237 29.22 13.08 0.17
N GLU A 238 30.09 12.87 -0.82
CA GLU A 238 31.34 12.07 -0.71
C GLU A 238 32.56 12.95 -0.33
N LEU A 239 32.34 14.24 -0.05
CA LEU A 239 33.37 15.15 0.46
C LEU A 239 34.62 15.24 -0.44
N SER A 240 34.47 15.07 -1.75
CA SER A 240 35.58 15.14 -2.71
C SER A 240 36.08 16.56 -2.98
N HIS A 241 35.32 17.59 -2.60
CA HIS A 241 35.59 19.00 -2.91
C HIS A 241 35.80 19.88 -1.65
N GLY A 242 36.52 19.38 -0.64
CA GLY A 242 36.77 20.14 0.60
C GLY A 242 35.49 20.51 1.33
N LEU A 243 35.43 21.74 1.86
CA LEU A 243 34.28 22.27 2.59
C LEU A 243 33.15 22.82 1.69
N LYS A 244 33.19 22.59 0.36
CA LYS A 244 32.20 23.17 -0.55
C LYS A 244 30.77 22.76 -0.17
N GLY A 245 29.95 23.75 0.21
CA GLY A 245 28.56 23.54 0.62
C GLY A 245 28.37 23.22 2.10
N TRP A 246 29.45 23.11 2.88
CA TRP A 246 29.44 22.83 4.30
C TRP A 246 29.93 24.04 5.11
N SER A 247 29.36 24.25 6.29
CA SER A 247 29.68 25.35 7.19
C SER A 247 29.77 24.87 8.63
N ALA A 248 30.31 25.69 9.52
CA ALA A 248 30.20 25.43 10.95
C ALA A 248 28.79 25.80 11.44
N PHE A 249 28.26 24.99 12.36
CA PHE A 249 27.13 25.34 13.22
C PHE A 249 27.65 25.69 14.61
N GLY A 250 27.12 26.77 15.19
CA GLY A 250 27.64 27.28 16.47
C GLY A 250 29.07 27.80 16.33
N ASN A 251 29.91 27.49 17.32
CA ASN A 251 31.29 27.97 17.43
C ASN A 251 32.34 26.91 17.07
N ALA A 252 31.93 25.76 16.51
CA ALA A 252 32.87 24.74 16.08
C ALA A 252 33.83 25.27 15.02
N LYS A 253 35.07 24.79 15.07
CA LYS A 253 35.96 24.86 13.92
C LYS A 253 35.74 23.62 13.06
N ILE A 254 35.69 23.82 11.75
CA ILE A 254 35.49 22.73 10.79
C ILE A 254 36.66 22.64 9.82
N GLU A 255 37.05 21.42 9.50
CA GLU A 255 38.04 21.13 8.47
C GLU A 255 37.74 19.79 7.80
N GLN A 256 38.31 19.58 6.62
CA GLN A 256 38.34 18.28 5.99
C GLN A 256 39.64 17.57 6.37
N ARG A 257 39.53 16.29 6.74
CA ARG A 257 40.67 15.39 6.91
C ARG A 257 40.56 14.21 5.97
N GLU A 258 41.68 13.53 5.75
CA GLU A 258 41.76 12.32 4.95
C GLU A 258 42.53 11.24 5.73
N SER A 259 42.00 10.02 5.76
CA SER A 259 42.67 8.86 6.35
C SER A 259 42.31 7.60 5.57
N GLY A 260 43.30 6.78 5.22
CA GLY A 260 43.08 5.52 4.49
C GLY A 260 42.39 5.67 3.13
N GLY A 261 42.54 6.83 2.48
CA GLY A 261 41.88 7.21 1.23
C GLY A 261 40.43 7.68 1.39
N ASN A 262 39.96 7.82 2.63
CA ASN A 262 38.62 8.29 2.96
C ASN A 262 38.64 9.76 3.40
N LYS A 263 37.79 10.61 2.81
CA LYS A 263 37.70 12.05 3.09
C LYS A 263 36.48 12.32 3.96
N PHE A 264 36.67 12.99 5.08
CA PHE A 264 35.61 13.27 6.04
C PHE A 264 35.70 14.68 6.61
N LEU A 265 34.60 15.20 7.13
CA LEU A 265 34.57 16.47 7.83
C LEU A 265 34.71 16.26 9.33
N VAL A 266 35.43 17.17 9.99
CA VAL A 266 35.64 17.15 11.43
C VAL A 266 35.14 18.48 12.02
N ALA A 267 34.25 18.39 13.01
CA ALA A 267 33.93 19.48 13.91
C ALA A 267 34.74 19.32 15.19
N HIS A 268 35.63 20.27 15.45
CA HIS A 268 36.52 20.25 16.62
C HIS A 268 36.46 21.58 17.38
N SER A 269 37.16 21.64 18.52
CA SER A 269 37.12 22.80 19.42
C SER A 269 35.69 23.15 19.85
N ARG A 270 34.89 22.11 20.11
CA ARG A 270 33.47 22.21 20.47
C ARG A 270 33.33 22.66 21.93
N SER A 271 32.38 23.56 22.18
CA SER A 271 32.07 24.10 23.51
C SER A 271 30.63 23.85 23.93
N GLN A 272 29.74 23.64 22.95
CA GLN A 272 28.33 23.36 23.11
C GLN A 272 27.94 22.06 22.41
N PRO A 273 26.87 21.37 22.85
CA PRO A 273 26.46 20.11 22.22
C PRO A 273 26.20 20.20 20.72
N TYR A 274 25.70 21.34 20.26
CA TYR A 274 25.37 21.61 18.86
C TYR A 274 26.53 22.18 18.03
N ASP A 275 27.68 22.51 18.63
CA ASP A 275 28.85 22.99 17.88
C ASP A 275 29.28 21.88 16.91
N SER A 276 29.10 22.08 15.59
CA SER A 276 29.20 20.99 14.63
C SER A 276 29.44 21.44 13.18
N ILE A 277 29.47 20.48 12.27
CA ILE A 277 29.37 20.68 10.83
C ILE A 277 27.89 20.85 10.46
N SER A 278 27.58 21.75 9.52
CA SER A 278 26.24 21.94 8.97
C SER A 278 26.17 22.07 7.46
N GLN A 279 24.97 21.79 6.93
CA GLN A 279 24.59 22.14 5.57
C GLN A 279 23.16 22.67 5.52
N LYS A 280 22.97 23.78 4.80
CA LYS A 280 21.64 24.33 4.50
C LYS A 280 21.01 23.58 3.33
N VAL A 281 19.79 23.13 3.54
CA VAL A 281 18.95 22.44 2.56
C VAL A 281 17.58 23.12 2.48
N TYR A 282 16.84 22.89 1.40
CA TYR A 282 15.45 23.31 1.29
C TYR A 282 14.55 22.09 1.46
N LEU A 283 13.65 22.15 2.44
CA LEU A 283 12.68 21.10 2.72
C LEU A 283 11.30 21.54 2.23
N GLU A 284 10.56 20.63 1.61
CA GLU A 284 9.20 20.85 1.14
C GLU A 284 8.21 20.16 2.07
N LYS A 285 7.18 20.88 2.50
CA LYS A 285 6.04 20.30 3.20
C LYS A 285 5.43 19.18 2.35
N ASN A 286 4.85 18.18 3.03
CA ASN A 286 4.21 17.02 2.42
C ASN A 286 5.16 16.04 1.71
N LYS A 287 6.48 16.22 1.82
CA LYS A 287 7.47 15.20 1.47
C LYS A 287 7.98 14.48 2.70
N PHE A 288 8.41 13.25 2.49
CA PHE A 288 9.15 12.44 3.44
C PHE A 288 10.64 12.51 3.11
N TYR A 289 11.49 12.64 4.13
CA TYR A 289 12.92 12.71 3.95
C TYR A 289 13.58 11.57 4.70
N THR A 290 14.47 10.84 4.02
CA THR A 290 15.28 9.78 4.62
C THR A 290 16.71 10.27 4.73
N LEU A 291 17.28 10.15 5.91
CA LEU A 291 18.64 10.57 6.24
C LEU A 291 19.52 9.34 6.46
N SER A 292 20.73 9.36 5.92
CA SER A 292 21.82 8.54 6.43
C SER A 292 23.13 9.31 6.46
N ALA A 293 23.99 8.96 7.40
CA ALA A 293 25.35 9.48 7.51
C ALA A 293 26.21 8.45 8.22
N TRP A 294 27.52 8.52 8.00
CA TRP A 294 28.49 7.77 8.77
C TRP A 294 29.19 8.70 9.75
N ILE A 295 29.18 8.32 11.02
CA ILE A 295 29.64 9.14 12.13
C ILE A 295 30.76 8.43 12.87
N GLN A 296 31.79 9.18 13.22
CA GLN A 296 32.88 8.76 14.10
C GLN A 296 33.13 9.86 15.14
N VAL A 297 33.71 9.50 16.29
CA VAL A 297 34.17 10.46 17.29
C VAL A 297 35.67 10.31 17.54
N SER A 298 36.33 11.38 18.01
CA SER A 298 37.78 11.36 18.22
C SER A 298 38.25 10.38 19.29
N GLU A 299 37.41 10.10 20.30
CA GLU A 299 37.77 9.26 21.44
C GLU A 299 36.56 8.54 22.03
N GLY A 300 36.77 7.30 22.49
CA GLY A 300 35.76 6.51 23.19
C GLY A 300 34.52 6.23 22.32
N ALA A 301 33.35 6.46 22.90
CA ALA A 301 32.08 6.41 22.21
C ALA A 301 31.16 7.54 22.71
N ALA A 302 30.33 8.11 21.83
CA ALA A 302 29.35 9.12 22.21
C ALA A 302 28.07 9.01 21.37
N PRO A 303 26.89 9.27 21.98
CA PRO A 303 25.67 9.48 21.23
C PRO A 303 25.80 10.71 20.34
N VAL A 304 25.46 10.57 19.06
CA VAL A 304 25.39 11.67 18.09
C VAL A 304 24.02 11.65 17.43
N THR A 305 23.36 12.80 17.42
CA THR A 305 22.02 12.98 16.87
C THR A 305 22.05 13.95 15.70
N ALA A 306 21.40 13.59 14.61
CA ALA A 306 21.20 14.49 13.49
C ALA A 306 19.96 15.35 13.72
N VAL A 307 20.12 16.67 13.56
CA VAL A 307 19.06 17.65 13.83
C VAL A 307 18.94 18.63 12.65
N PHE A 308 17.70 18.95 12.30
CA PHE A 308 17.37 19.99 11.36
C PHE A 308 16.80 21.20 12.11
N LYS A 309 17.48 22.34 12.03
CA LYS A 309 16.91 23.63 12.40
C LYS A 309 16.05 24.13 11.26
N THR A 310 14.73 24.02 11.39
CA THR A 310 13.74 24.50 10.41
C THR A 310 13.21 25.88 10.80
N ILE A 311 12.39 26.48 9.93
CA ILE A 311 11.67 27.72 10.24
C ILE A 311 10.61 27.55 11.35
N THR A 312 10.19 26.32 11.65
CA THR A 312 9.18 26.00 12.67
C THR A 312 9.76 25.47 13.97
N GLY A 313 11.06 25.22 14.04
CA GLY A 313 11.74 24.69 15.22
C GLY A 313 12.81 23.66 14.87
N PHE A 314 13.02 22.69 15.75
CA PHE A 314 14.04 21.66 15.59
C PHE A 314 13.40 20.30 15.33
N LYS A 315 13.88 19.59 14.32
CA LYS A 315 13.46 18.21 14.01
C LYS A 315 14.65 17.28 14.22
N HIS A 316 14.54 16.39 15.20
CA HIS A 316 15.52 15.33 15.42
C HIS A 316 15.22 14.24 14.39
N ALA A 317 16.22 13.85 13.61
CA ALA A 317 16.02 13.00 12.44
C ALA A 317 16.55 11.58 12.65
N GLY A 318 17.45 11.36 13.58
CA GLY A 318 18.03 10.03 13.86
C GLY A 318 19.24 10.15 14.77
N ALA A 319 19.64 9.05 15.38
CA ALA A 319 20.78 9.02 16.29
C ALA A 319 21.58 7.73 16.12
N ALA A 320 22.87 7.80 16.44
CA ALA A 320 23.77 6.67 16.53
C ALA A 320 24.63 6.79 17.80
N VAL A 321 25.17 5.67 18.28
CA VAL A 321 26.33 5.73 19.18
C VAL A 321 27.57 5.59 18.31
N ALA A 322 28.25 6.70 18.12
CA ALA A 322 29.47 6.77 17.33
C ALA A 322 30.65 6.34 18.21
N GLU A 323 31.54 5.52 17.64
CA GLU A 323 32.74 5.05 18.31
C GLU A 323 33.98 5.69 17.68
N SER A 324 35.09 5.71 18.40
CA SER A 324 36.39 6.10 17.84
C SER A 324 37.01 4.97 17.04
N LYS A 325 37.81 5.31 16.03
CA LYS A 325 38.58 4.39 15.16
C LYS A 325 37.75 3.56 14.16
N CYS A 326 36.42 3.68 14.16
CA CYS A 326 35.54 3.06 13.18
C CYS A 326 34.30 3.94 12.94
N TRP A 327 33.54 3.63 11.90
CA TRP A 327 32.40 4.42 11.43
C TRP A 327 31.09 3.74 11.82
N SER A 328 30.25 4.47 12.55
CA SER A 328 28.89 4.04 12.91
C SER A 328 27.88 4.67 11.95
N MET A 329 26.97 3.87 11.42
CA MET A 329 25.89 4.39 10.58
C MET A 329 24.81 5.05 11.45
N LEU A 330 24.49 6.30 11.12
CA LEU A 330 23.29 6.99 11.58
C LEU A 330 22.25 6.90 10.46
N LYS A 331 21.11 6.29 10.73
CA LYS A 331 19.96 6.26 9.83
C LYS A 331 18.77 6.96 10.47
N GLY A 332 18.01 7.68 9.67
CA GLY A 332 16.95 8.54 10.18
C GLY A 332 15.98 9.02 9.12
N GLY A 333 15.07 9.91 9.52
CA GLY A 333 14.18 10.60 8.62
C GLY A 333 13.32 11.66 9.31
N LEU A 334 12.68 12.50 8.49
CA LEU A 334 11.76 13.52 8.97
C LEU A 334 10.66 13.86 7.97
N SER A 335 9.58 14.42 8.52
CA SER A 335 8.52 15.13 7.79
C SER A 335 8.52 16.59 8.24
N PRO A 336 8.77 17.57 7.34
CA PRO A 336 8.73 18.99 7.70
C PRO A 336 7.30 19.51 7.86
N ASP A 337 7.07 20.38 8.85
CA ASP A 337 5.75 20.96 9.11
C ASP A 337 5.38 22.07 8.09
N ALA A 338 6.40 22.69 7.50
CA ALA A 338 6.31 23.77 6.51
C ALA A 338 7.47 23.69 5.50
N SER A 339 7.24 24.21 4.29
CA SER A 339 8.29 24.34 3.28
C SER A 339 9.21 25.50 3.65
N GLY A 340 10.53 25.30 3.52
CA GLY A 340 11.51 26.34 3.82
C GLY A 340 12.93 25.83 3.92
N PHE A 341 13.87 26.75 4.10
CA PHE A 341 15.24 26.39 4.39
C PHE A 341 15.35 25.76 5.78
N ALA A 342 16.14 24.70 5.86
CA ALA A 342 16.55 24.07 7.10
C ALA A 342 18.07 23.90 7.11
N GLU A 343 18.65 23.84 8.31
CA GLU A 343 20.07 23.59 8.49
C GLU A 343 20.26 22.26 9.22
N LEU A 344 20.82 21.27 8.50
CA LEU A 344 21.21 19.98 9.06
C LEU A 344 22.52 20.16 9.82
N TYR A 345 22.58 19.68 11.06
CA TYR A 345 23.80 19.57 11.87
C TYR A 345 23.76 18.32 12.77
N PHE A 346 24.88 17.99 13.40
CA PHE A 346 25.00 16.81 14.27
C PHE A 346 25.40 17.21 15.68
N GLU A 347 24.63 16.83 16.69
CA GLU A 347 24.90 17.22 18.08
C GLU A 347 25.29 16.03 18.95
N SER A 348 26.16 16.29 19.93
CA SER A 348 26.51 15.35 20.98
C SER A 348 26.71 16.09 22.29
N LYS A 349 26.08 15.59 23.37
CA LYS A 349 26.25 16.14 24.73
C LYS A 349 27.68 16.00 25.23
N ASN A 350 28.45 15.04 24.71
CA ASN A 350 29.87 14.95 24.98
C ASN A 350 30.60 15.98 24.11
N THR A 351 30.97 17.12 24.70
CA THR A 351 31.68 18.20 24.01
C THR A 351 33.19 18.02 24.01
N SER A 352 33.73 17.04 24.76
CA SER A 352 35.17 16.76 24.77
C SER A 352 35.64 15.98 23.55
N VAL A 353 34.71 15.42 22.77
CA VAL A 353 35.02 14.69 21.53
C VAL A 353 34.74 15.52 20.30
N ASP A 354 35.57 15.37 19.28
CA ASP A 354 35.27 15.87 17.94
C ASP A 354 34.19 15.01 17.29
N ILE A 355 33.37 15.60 16.42
CA ILE A 355 32.38 14.87 15.61
C ILE A 355 32.90 14.77 14.18
N TRP A 356 33.02 13.55 13.67
CA TRP A 356 33.48 13.28 12.31
C TRP A 356 32.32 12.75 11.49
N VAL A 357 32.12 13.29 10.29
CA VAL A 357 30.96 12.97 9.44
C VAL A 357 31.42 12.67 8.02
N ASP A 358 30.86 11.62 7.44
CA ASP A 358 31.10 11.18 6.07
C ASP A 358 29.82 10.59 5.44
N SER A 359 29.81 10.50 4.11
CA SER A 359 28.86 9.76 3.29
C SER A 359 27.41 10.09 3.62
N ILE A 360 27.11 11.39 3.60
CA ILE A 360 25.83 11.96 4.03
C ILE A 360 24.82 11.91 2.89
N SER A 361 23.62 11.44 3.18
CA SER A 361 22.49 11.40 2.26
C SER A 361 21.21 11.95 2.87
N LEU A 362 20.49 12.76 2.11
CA LEU A 362 19.15 13.22 2.42
C LEU A 362 18.28 13.06 1.19
N GLN A 363 17.44 12.04 1.16
CA GLN A 363 16.62 11.73 -0.01
C GLN A 363 15.15 12.11 0.22
N PRO A 364 14.57 13.02 -0.58
CA PRO A 364 13.13 13.28 -0.57
C PRO A 364 12.34 12.17 -1.28
N PHE A 365 11.15 11.91 -0.75
CA PHE A 365 10.09 11.10 -1.34
C PHE A 365 8.77 11.84 -1.24
N THR A 366 7.99 11.82 -2.32
CA THR A 366 6.58 12.19 -2.28
C THR A 366 5.77 11.16 -1.49
N GLN A 367 4.58 11.54 -1.03
CA GLN A 367 3.67 10.59 -0.38
C GLN A 367 3.27 9.45 -1.32
N GLU A 368 3.12 9.73 -2.62
CA GLU A 368 2.79 8.72 -3.63
C GLU A 368 3.93 7.71 -3.82
N GLU A 369 5.17 8.16 -3.91
CA GLU A 369 6.35 7.28 -3.96
C GLU A 369 6.44 6.41 -2.70
N TRP A 370 6.23 7.00 -1.52
CA TRP A 370 6.28 6.27 -0.25
C TRP A 370 5.17 5.20 -0.16
N ARG A 371 3.94 5.53 -0.59
CA ARG A 371 2.83 4.57 -0.65
C ARG A 371 3.07 3.47 -1.68
N SER A 372 3.64 3.82 -2.84
CA SER A 372 4.03 2.85 -3.87
C SER A 372 5.07 1.86 -3.32
N GLN A 373 6.07 2.33 -2.59
CA GLN A 373 7.08 1.49 -1.94
C GLN A 373 6.47 0.57 -0.88
N GLN A 374 5.54 1.08 -0.05
CA GLN A 374 4.82 0.24 0.91
C GLN A 374 4.07 -0.90 0.20
N HIS A 375 3.37 -0.58 -0.89
CA HIS A 375 2.65 -1.58 -1.68
C HIS A 375 3.61 -2.61 -2.30
N GLN A 376 4.70 -2.18 -2.93
CA GLN A 376 5.72 -3.07 -3.49
C GLN A 376 6.34 -3.98 -2.42
N SER A 377 6.61 -3.45 -1.23
CA SER A 377 7.10 -4.25 -0.10
C SER A 377 6.07 -5.28 0.34
N ILE A 378 4.77 -4.93 0.39
CA ILE A 378 3.70 -5.86 0.73
C ILE A 378 3.57 -6.98 -0.31
N GLU A 379 3.54 -6.63 -1.60
CA GLU A 379 3.49 -7.61 -2.68
C GLU A 379 4.68 -8.58 -2.64
N LYS A 380 5.87 -8.09 -2.28
CA LYS A 380 7.09 -8.89 -2.19
C LYS A 380 7.17 -9.77 -0.94
N ASN A 381 6.77 -9.24 0.23
CA ASN A 381 7.09 -9.86 1.53
C ASN A 381 5.88 -10.51 2.21
N HIS A 382 4.66 -10.15 1.81
CA HIS A 382 3.43 -10.62 2.45
C HIS A 382 2.49 -11.37 1.50
N LYS A 383 2.86 -11.48 0.22
CA LYS A 383 2.06 -12.15 -0.80
C LYS A 383 2.90 -13.10 -1.66
N THR A 384 2.21 -14.06 -2.29
CA THR A 384 2.79 -15.06 -3.18
C THR A 384 1.93 -15.17 -4.45
N ASN A 385 2.58 -15.30 -5.60
CA ASN A 385 1.89 -15.64 -6.85
C ASN A 385 1.49 -17.11 -6.82
N VAL A 386 0.21 -17.37 -7.08
CA VAL A 386 -0.41 -18.70 -7.00
C VAL A 386 -1.04 -19.02 -8.34
N ARG A 387 -0.68 -20.19 -8.86
CA ARG A 387 -1.28 -20.79 -10.05
C ARG A 387 -2.09 -22.01 -9.65
N ILE A 388 -3.37 -22.01 -9.99
CA ILE A 388 -4.29 -23.12 -9.70
C ILE A 388 -4.71 -23.74 -11.03
N GLN A 389 -4.52 -25.06 -11.20
CA GLN A 389 -5.03 -25.76 -12.36
C GLN A 389 -6.25 -26.60 -12.02
N ALA A 390 -7.37 -26.33 -12.68
CA ALA A 390 -8.56 -27.15 -12.64
C ALA A 390 -8.51 -28.19 -13.77
N VAL A 391 -8.58 -29.47 -13.39
CA VAL A 391 -8.62 -30.60 -14.32
C VAL A 391 -9.75 -31.55 -13.95
N ASP A 392 -10.24 -32.31 -14.93
CA ASP A 392 -11.18 -33.40 -14.68
C ASP A 392 -10.46 -34.66 -14.17
N LYS A 393 -11.23 -35.72 -13.93
CA LYS A 393 -10.72 -37.04 -13.49
C LYS A 393 -9.76 -37.72 -14.47
N GLN A 394 -9.66 -37.26 -15.72
CA GLN A 394 -8.70 -37.74 -16.72
C GLN A 394 -7.45 -36.85 -16.78
N GLY A 395 -7.37 -35.79 -15.95
CA GLY A 395 -6.31 -34.79 -16.03
C GLY A 395 -6.51 -33.79 -17.16
N LYS A 396 -7.69 -33.75 -17.81
CA LYS A 396 -7.96 -32.80 -18.89
C LYS A 396 -8.31 -31.43 -18.31
N PRO A 397 -7.73 -30.34 -18.84
CA PRO A 397 -8.08 -28.97 -18.47
C PRO A 397 -9.59 -28.67 -18.46
N LEU A 398 -10.04 -28.03 -17.38
CA LEU A 398 -11.38 -27.49 -17.26
C LEU A 398 -11.38 -26.02 -17.67
N GLN A 399 -11.61 -25.73 -18.94
CA GLN A 399 -11.77 -24.35 -19.42
C GLN A 399 -13.06 -23.69 -18.89
N ASN A 400 -12.99 -22.40 -18.57
CA ASN A 400 -14.12 -21.58 -18.11
C ASN A 400 -14.80 -22.10 -16.82
N ALA A 401 -14.11 -22.91 -16.02
CA ALA A 401 -14.58 -23.28 -14.69
C ALA A 401 -14.51 -22.06 -13.77
N ASN A 402 -15.55 -21.83 -12.98
CA ASN A 402 -15.54 -20.74 -12.01
C ASN A 402 -14.68 -21.15 -10.81
N ILE A 403 -13.76 -20.29 -10.41
CA ILE A 403 -12.95 -20.43 -9.21
C ILE A 403 -13.37 -19.37 -8.21
N SER A 404 -13.48 -19.76 -6.95
CA SER A 404 -13.66 -18.87 -5.79
C SER A 404 -12.63 -19.24 -4.74
N ILE A 405 -11.80 -18.30 -4.32
CA ILE A 405 -10.79 -18.49 -3.28
C ILE A 405 -11.18 -17.60 -2.09
N GLU A 406 -11.27 -18.21 -0.91
CA GLU A 406 -11.62 -17.53 0.33
C GLU A 406 -10.48 -17.70 1.35
N GLN A 407 -9.99 -16.59 1.88
CA GLN A 407 -9.02 -16.62 2.97
C GLN A 407 -9.72 -16.95 4.28
N LYS A 408 -9.28 -18.02 4.94
CA LYS A 408 -9.80 -18.45 6.24
C LYS A 408 -9.00 -17.85 7.40
N GLN A 409 -7.70 -17.62 7.21
CA GLN A 409 -6.85 -17.02 8.22
C GLN A 409 -5.71 -16.22 7.59
N LEU A 410 -5.51 -14.99 8.07
CA LEU A 410 -4.32 -14.19 7.78
C LEU A 410 -3.15 -14.71 8.63
N ARG A 411 -1.99 -14.95 7.99
CA ARG A 411 -0.82 -15.47 8.70
C ARG A 411 -0.05 -14.39 9.47
N PHE A 412 -0.12 -13.14 9.02
CA PHE A 412 0.51 -12.01 9.72
C PHE A 412 -0.17 -11.80 11.09
N PRO A 413 0.57 -11.95 12.21
CA PRO A 413 0.06 -11.70 13.57
C PRO A 413 -0.45 -10.26 13.74
N PHE A 414 -1.77 -10.11 13.81
CA PHE A 414 -2.42 -8.84 14.12
C PHE A 414 -3.39 -9.02 15.28
N GLY A 415 -3.22 -8.22 16.32
CA GLY A 415 -3.90 -8.39 17.60
C GLY A 415 -4.32 -7.10 18.26
N CYS A 416 -5.05 -7.23 19.35
CA CYS A 416 -5.38 -6.14 20.26
C CYS A 416 -5.27 -6.66 21.70
N ALA A 417 -4.86 -5.78 22.62
CA ALA A 417 -4.85 -6.09 24.05
C ALA A 417 -6.28 -6.36 24.55
N ILE A 418 -6.40 -7.20 25.58
CA ILE A 418 -7.62 -7.43 26.35
C ILE A 418 -7.34 -7.29 27.84
N ASN A 419 -8.41 -7.16 28.64
CA ASN A 419 -8.36 -7.14 30.09
C ASN A 419 -9.46 -8.06 30.64
N LYS A 420 -9.52 -8.21 31.97
CA LYS A 420 -10.46 -9.11 32.67
C LYS A 420 -11.94 -8.92 32.32
N ASN A 421 -12.35 -7.77 31.80
CA ASN A 421 -13.75 -7.56 31.39
C ASN A 421 -14.17 -8.49 30.25
N ILE A 422 -13.22 -9.05 29.50
CA ILE A 422 -13.48 -10.06 28.47
C ILE A 422 -14.14 -11.33 29.04
N LEU A 423 -13.93 -11.63 30.33
CA LEU A 423 -14.44 -12.85 30.95
C LEU A 423 -15.96 -12.82 31.17
N THR A 424 -16.53 -11.63 31.37
CA THR A 424 -17.94 -11.48 31.78
C THR A 424 -18.79 -10.74 30.76
N ASN A 425 -18.21 -10.11 29.74
CA ASN A 425 -18.93 -9.34 28.74
C ASN A 425 -18.98 -10.07 27.39
N THR A 426 -20.10 -10.74 27.10
CA THR A 426 -20.32 -11.47 25.84
C THR A 426 -20.23 -10.58 24.59
N ALA A 427 -20.67 -9.31 24.67
CA ALA A 427 -20.57 -8.40 23.54
C ALA A 427 -19.11 -8.05 23.24
N TYR A 428 -18.27 -7.90 24.28
CA TYR A 428 -16.82 -7.76 24.13
C TYR A 428 -16.19 -8.99 23.51
N GLN A 429 -16.56 -10.19 23.98
CA GLN A 429 -16.06 -11.45 23.42
C GLN A 429 -16.36 -11.57 21.93
N ASN A 430 -17.60 -11.30 21.52
CA ASN A 430 -18.02 -11.37 20.12
C ASN A 430 -17.31 -10.31 19.25
N TRP A 431 -17.23 -9.07 19.75
CA TRP A 431 -16.55 -7.99 19.05
C TRP A 431 -15.05 -8.28 18.85
N PHE A 432 -14.39 -8.84 19.87
CA PHE A 432 -12.96 -9.15 19.83
C PHE A 432 -12.64 -10.36 18.96
N THR A 433 -13.32 -11.50 19.19
CA THR A 433 -12.98 -12.80 18.58
C THR A 433 -13.26 -12.87 17.08
N SER A 434 -14.13 -11.98 16.58
CA SER A 434 -14.40 -11.80 15.15
C SER A 434 -13.28 -11.07 14.40
N ARG A 435 -12.36 -10.41 15.10
CA ARG A 435 -11.30 -9.57 14.50
C ARG A 435 -9.90 -10.10 14.74
N PHE A 436 -9.59 -10.44 15.99
CA PHE A 436 -8.21 -10.65 16.42
C PHE A 436 -7.92 -12.11 16.71
N LYS A 437 -6.74 -12.56 16.29
CA LYS A 437 -6.20 -13.91 16.56
C LYS A 437 -4.93 -13.89 17.42
N VAL A 438 -4.52 -12.70 17.86
CA VAL A 438 -3.41 -12.49 18.78
C VAL A 438 -3.85 -11.48 19.82
N THR A 439 -3.41 -11.66 21.06
CA THR A 439 -3.69 -10.74 22.15
C THR A 439 -2.55 -10.69 23.16
N THR A 440 -2.65 -9.74 24.08
CA THR A 440 -1.85 -9.61 25.29
C THR A 440 -2.76 -9.06 26.38
N PHE A 441 -2.40 -9.24 27.65
CA PHE A 441 -3.23 -8.83 28.78
C PHE A 441 -2.72 -7.49 29.30
N GLU A 442 -3.62 -6.51 29.51
CA GLU A 442 -3.22 -5.16 29.94
C GLU A 442 -2.46 -5.19 31.26
N ASP A 443 -2.96 -5.95 32.24
CA ASP A 443 -2.43 -5.93 33.61
C ASP A 443 -2.31 -7.32 34.24
N GLU A 444 -3.09 -8.29 33.78
CA GLU A 444 -3.39 -9.51 34.53
C GLU A 444 -2.23 -10.51 34.65
N MET A 445 -1.13 -10.28 33.93
CA MET A 445 0.12 -11.03 34.05
C MET A 445 1.25 -10.23 34.72
N LYS A 446 1.10 -8.91 34.95
CA LYS A 446 2.13 -8.08 35.57
C LYS A 446 2.34 -8.44 37.05
N TRP A 447 3.55 -8.24 37.56
CA TRP A 447 3.94 -8.75 38.88
C TRP A 447 3.04 -8.21 40.01
N TYR A 448 2.74 -6.91 39.99
CA TYR A 448 1.83 -6.30 40.98
C TYR A 448 0.42 -6.90 40.98
N SER A 449 -0.07 -7.39 39.84
CA SER A 449 -1.40 -8.00 39.74
C SER A 449 -1.42 -9.42 40.33
N THR A 450 -0.32 -10.15 40.15
CA THR A 450 -0.24 -11.57 40.49
C THR A 450 0.41 -11.87 41.84
N GLU A 451 1.13 -10.93 42.46
CA GLU A 451 1.76 -11.12 43.77
C GLU A 451 1.78 -9.80 44.58
N ALA A 452 0.59 -9.25 44.87
CA ALA A 452 0.45 -7.99 45.61
C ALA A 452 1.03 -8.05 47.04
N SER A 453 1.14 -9.24 47.63
CA SER A 453 1.76 -9.49 48.93
C SER A 453 2.81 -10.61 48.82
N PRO A 454 3.93 -10.55 49.56
CA PRO A 454 5.04 -11.47 49.39
C PRO A 454 4.59 -12.92 49.60
N GLY A 455 4.79 -13.74 48.57
CA GLY A 455 4.45 -15.16 48.55
C GLY A 455 2.96 -15.50 48.45
N ARG A 456 2.08 -14.52 48.26
CA ARG A 456 0.66 -14.74 47.98
C ARG A 456 0.39 -14.51 46.50
N GLU A 457 0.67 -15.52 45.71
CA GLU A 457 0.45 -15.49 44.27
C GLU A 457 -1.03 -15.76 43.92
N ASP A 458 -1.60 -14.96 43.03
CA ASP A 458 -2.94 -15.16 42.45
C ASP A 458 -2.90 -14.97 40.93
N TYR A 459 -3.04 -16.08 40.21
CA TYR A 459 -3.10 -16.12 38.74
C TYR A 459 -4.51 -16.44 38.23
N SER A 460 -5.53 -16.46 39.10
CA SER A 460 -6.88 -16.92 38.75
C SER A 460 -7.49 -16.17 37.55
N THR A 461 -7.26 -14.85 37.50
CA THR A 461 -7.78 -14.01 36.41
C THR A 461 -7.03 -14.24 35.10
N SER A 462 -5.69 -14.26 35.12
CA SER A 462 -4.87 -14.50 33.93
C SER A 462 -5.05 -15.93 33.39
N ASP A 463 -5.21 -16.92 34.27
CA ASP A 463 -5.52 -18.30 33.88
C ASP A 463 -6.88 -18.40 33.19
N ALA A 464 -7.91 -17.72 33.70
CA ALA A 464 -9.22 -17.67 33.07
C ALA A 464 -9.17 -16.97 31.70
N MET A 465 -8.42 -15.87 31.57
CA MET A 465 -8.27 -15.15 30.30
C MET A 465 -7.48 -15.96 29.27
N LEU A 466 -6.46 -16.70 29.71
CA LEU A 466 -5.70 -17.61 28.84
C LEU A 466 -6.59 -18.76 28.35
N GLN A 467 -7.45 -19.30 29.21
CA GLN A 467 -8.43 -20.31 28.83
C GLN A 467 -9.45 -19.76 27.81
N PHE A 468 -9.93 -18.53 27.99
CA PHE A 468 -10.76 -17.84 27.00
C PHE A 468 -10.03 -17.74 25.65
N ALA A 469 -8.79 -17.25 25.64
CA ALA A 469 -8.00 -17.12 24.41
C ALA A 469 -7.83 -18.48 23.70
N LYS A 470 -7.51 -19.53 24.46
CA LYS A 470 -7.37 -20.91 23.95
C LYS A 470 -8.67 -21.42 23.32
N ASN A 471 -9.82 -21.21 23.96
CA ASN A 471 -11.13 -21.64 23.45
C ASN A 471 -11.49 -20.97 22.11
N HIS A 472 -10.94 -19.79 21.83
CA HIS A 472 -11.19 -19.03 20.62
C HIS A 472 -10.03 -19.07 19.60
N ASN A 473 -9.03 -19.94 19.82
CA ASN A 473 -7.81 -20.04 19.01
C ASN A 473 -7.08 -18.69 18.86
N ILE A 474 -6.97 -17.95 19.96
CA ILE A 474 -6.25 -16.68 20.04
C ILE A 474 -4.91 -16.94 20.74
N ALA A 475 -3.81 -16.57 20.07
CA ALA A 475 -2.48 -16.65 20.64
C ALA A 475 -2.23 -15.51 21.64
N VAL A 476 -1.53 -15.79 22.74
CA VAL A 476 -1.26 -14.81 23.81
C VAL A 476 0.24 -14.47 23.86
N ARG A 477 0.57 -13.18 23.83
CA ARG A 477 1.89 -12.68 24.25
C ARG A 477 1.85 -12.42 25.76
N GLY A 478 2.77 -13.04 26.49
CA GLY A 478 2.93 -12.84 27.92
C GLY A 478 3.56 -11.48 28.22
N HIS A 479 2.84 -10.63 28.95
CA HIS A 479 3.25 -9.28 29.28
C HIS A 479 2.94 -8.97 30.76
N ASN A 480 3.92 -8.77 31.62
CA ASN A 480 5.36 -9.00 31.45
C ASN A 480 5.93 -9.71 32.68
N ILE A 481 7.16 -10.21 32.59
CA ILE A 481 7.83 -10.86 33.73
C ILE A 481 8.34 -9.80 34.70
N PHE A 482 9.15 -8.86 34.19
CA PHE A 482 9.68 -7.73 34.95
C PHE A 482 9.51 -6.41 34.21
N TRP A 483 9.13 -5.38 34.96
CA TRP A 483 9.06 -4.00 34.49
C TRP A 483 10.06 -3.15 35.25
N GLU A 484 10.93 -2.43 34.56
CA GLU A 484 12.04 -1.72 35.21
C GLU A 484 11.63 -0.43 35.94
N ASP A 485 10.43 0.10 35.70
CA ASP A 485 9.95 1.28 36.41
C ASP A 485 9.56 0.91 37.87
N PRO A 486 10.22 1.51 38.89
CA PRO A 486 9.93 1.22 40.29
C PRO A 486 8.48 1.45 40.72
N ARG A 487 7.74 2.30 40.00
CA ARG A 487 6.32 2.60 40.27
C ARG A 487 5.41 1.41 40.04
N TYR A 488 5.82 0.48 39.18
CA TYR A 488 5.05 -0.71 38.83
C TYR A 488 5.61 -1.99 39.47
N GLN A 489 6.48 -1.85 40.47
CA GLN A 489 6.84 -2.98 41.33
C GLN A 489 5.76 -3.21 42.40
N PRO A 490 5.51 -4.46 42.83
CA PRO A 490 4.73 -4.69 44.04
C PRO A 490 5.32 -3.88 45.21
N GLY A 491 4.47 -3.29 46.05
CA GLY A 491 4.93 -2.34 47.08
C GLY A 491 6.00 -2.92 48.03
N TRP A 492 5.97 -4.23 48.28
CA TRP A 492 6.93 -4.94 49.13
C TRP A 492 8.29 -5.20 48.45
N VAL A 493 8.37 -5.14 47.12
CA VAL A 493 9.60 -5.41 46.35
C VAL A 493 10.57 -4.22 46.41
N ASN A 494 10.04 -3.00 46.46
CA ASN A 494 10.84 -1.78 46.40
C ASN A 494 11.86 -1.64 47.55
N SER A 495 11.55 -2.18 48.74
CA SER A 495 12.38 -2.09 49.95
C SER A 495 13.32 -3.27 50.17
N LEU A 496 13.33 -4.28 49.29
CA LEU A 496 14.15 -5.48 49.47
C LEU A 496 15.65 -5.18 49.36
N SER A 497 16.43 -5.90 50.16
CA SER A 497 17.88 -6.00 49.98
C SER A 497 18.23 -6.65 48.64
N PRO A 498 19.41 -6.42 48.04
CA PRO A 498 19.81 -7.10 46.80
C PRO A 498 19.68 -8.63 46.85
N SER A 499 20.04 -9.25 47.97
CA SER A 499 19.89 -10.71 48.17
C SER A 499 18.42 -11.14 48.15
N ASP A 500 17.54 -10.43 48.85
CA ASP A 500 16.12 -10.79 48.93
C ASP A 500 15.39 -10.48 47.62
N LEU A 501 15.79 -9.40 46.93
CA LEU A 501 15.30 -9.06 45.60
C LEU A 501 15.68 -10.13 44.59
N SER A 502 16.93 -10.62 44.61
CA SER A 502 17.37 -11.71 43.74
C SER A 502 16.54 -12.98 43.96
N LYS A 503 16.29 -13.36 45.22
CA LYS A 503 15.41 -14.51 45.56
C LYS A 503 13.97 -14.29 45.10
N ALA A 504 13.42 -13.10 45.30
CA ALA A 504 12.06 -12.76 44.87
C ALA A 504 11.94 -12.80 43.35
N ALA A 505 12.89 -12.23 42.62
CA ALA A 505 12.95 -12.27 41.16
C ALA A 505 13.06 -13.72 40.65
N ASP A 506 13.93 -14.54 41.24
CA ASP A 506 14.06 -15.94 40.81
C ASP A 506 12.78 -16.75 41.09
N LYS A 507 12.13 -16.51 42.23
CA LYS A 507 10.82 -17.10 42.54
C LYS A 507 9.76 -16.67 41.51
N ARG A 508 9.70 -15.39 41.18
CA ARG A 508 8.79 -14.84 40.17
C ARG A 508 9.00 -15.50 38.81
N ILE A 509 10.24 -15.58 38.32
CA ILE A 509 10.60 -16.27 37.07
C ILE A 509 10.10 -17.72 37.09
N ASN A 510 10.42 -18.46 38.17
CA ASN A 510 10.02 -19.86 38.30
C ASN A 510 8.49 -20.03 38.27
N SER A 511 7.75 -19.18 39.00
CA SER A 511 6.29 -19.25 39.07
C SER A 511 5.63 -18.96 37.72
N ILE A 512 5.87 -17.77 37.16
CA ILE A 512 5.16 -17.33 35.94
C ILE A 512 5.57 -18.14 34.71
N THR A 513 6.87 -18.41 34.56
CA THR A 513 7.37 -19.12 33.37
C THR A 513 6.93 -20.58 33.37
N SER A 514 7.02 -21.27 34.51
CA SER A 514 6.59 -22.67 34.61
C SER A 514 5.09 -22.83 34.42
N ARG A 515 4.29 -21.87 34.92
CA ARG A 515 2.83 -21.87 34.77
C ARG A 515 2.39 -21.77 33.32
N TYR A 516 3.01 -20.87 32.55
CA TYR A 516 2.58 -20.53 31.19
C TYR A 516 3.45 -21.12 30.07
N LYS A 517 4.42 -21.97 30.42
CA LYS A 517 5.28 -22.68 29.46
C LYS A 517 4.46 -23.34 28.36
N GLY A 518 4.78 -23.03 27.11
CA GLY A 518 4.10 -23.57 25.93
C GLY A 518 2.66 -23.06 25.70
N GLN A 519 2.19 -22.10 26.49
CA GLN A 519 0.84 -21.51 26.35
C GLN A 519 0.86 -20.08 25.83
N VAL A 520 2.03 -19.43 25.83
CA VAL A 520 2.25 -18.10 25.23
C VAL A 520 3.16 -18.20 24.02
N ILE A 521 3.01 -17.30 23.05
CA ILE A 521 3.84 -17.27 21.83
C ILE A 521 5.14 -16.47 22.01
N ALA A 522 5.16 -15.60 23.03
CA ALA A 522 6.27 -14.71 23.34
C ALA A 522 6.19 -14.27 24.81
N TRP A 523 7.33 -13.90 25.39
CA TRP A 523 7.42 -13.24 26.69
C TRP A 523 8.12 -11.89 26.58
N ASP A 524 7.49 -10.84 27.06
CA ASP A 524 8.20 -9.60 27.41
C ASP A 524 8.91 -9.85 28.75
N VAL A 525 10.22 -10.16 28.69
CA VAL A 525 11.00 -10.57 29.87
C VAL A 525 11.36 -9.35 30.71
N VAL A 526 11.84 -8.29 30.06
CA VAL A 526 12.09 -6.99 30.67
C VAL A 526 11.36 -5.90 29.89
N ASN A 527 10.64 -5.05 30.61
CA ASN A 527 9.89 -3.91 30.07
C ASN A 527 10.57 -2.59 30.48
N GLU A 528 10.73 -1.66 29.53
CA GLU A 528 11.20 -0.27 29.73
C GLU A 528 12.62 -0.12 30.32
N ASN A 529 13.53 -1.03 29.94
CA ASN A 529 14.90 -1.11 30.46
C ASN A 529 15.88 -0.11 29.81
N LEU A 530 15.41 0.75 28.91
CA LEU A 530 16.17 1.90 28.40
C LEU A 530 15.89 3.17 29.21
N HIS A 531 14.69 3.26 29.80
CA HIS A 531 14.26 4.42 30.59
C HIS A 531 14.53 4.25 32.08
N PHE A 532 14.44 3.01 32.55
CA PHE A 532 14.60 2.63 33.95
C PHE A 532 15.55 1.44 34.09
N SER A 533 16.01 1.19 35.32
CA SER A 533 17.01 0.16 35.62
C SER A 533 16.85 -0.37 37.05
N PHE A 534 15.62 -0.58 37.51
CA PHE A 534 15.35 -0.98 38.89
C PHE A 534 16.11 -2.24 39.29
N PHE A 535 16.08 -3.29 38.47
CA PHE A 535 16.77 -4.54 38.81
C PHE A 535 18.27 -4.40 38.63
N GLU A 536 18.74 -3.81 37.53
CA GLU A 536 20.19 -3.69 37.27
C GLU A 536 20.90 -2.78 38.27
N SER A 537 20.24 -1.72 38.75
CA SER A 537 20.81 -0.82 39.76
C SER A 537 21.00 -1.50 41.13
N LYS A 538 20.23 -2.55 41.42
CA LYS A 538 20.27 -3.27 42.70
C LYS A 538 21.00 -4.60 42.64
N LEU A 539 20.89 -5.32 41.53
CA LEU A 539 21.43 -6.66 41.32
C LEU A 539 22.70 -6.68 40.46
N GLY A 540 23.06 -5.55 39.85
CA GLY A 540 24.19 -5.41 38.93
C GLY A 540 23.75 -5.36 37.47
N GLN A 541 24.62 -4.81 36.61
CA GLN A 541 24.32 -4.54 35.20
C GLN A 541 23.88 -5.79 34.42
N ASP A 542 24.33 -6.98 34.82
CA ASP A 542 24.00 -8.23 34.12
C ASP A 542 22.63 -8.83 34.49
N ALA A 543 21.85 -8.19 35.39
CA ALA A 543 20.57 -8.74 35.87
C ALA A 543 19.61 -9.11 34.73
N SER A 544 19.51 -8.27 33.70
CA SER A 544 18.67 -8.56 32.53
C SER A 544 19.17 -9.79 31.76
N GLY A 545 20.49 -9.94 31.59
CA GLY A 545 21.09 -11.12 30.97
C GLY A 545 20.76 -12.41 31.75
N VAL A 546 20.83 -12.34 33.08
CA VAL A 546 20.44 -13.44 33.99
C VAL A 546 18.96 -13.79 33.83
N PHE A 547 18.06 -12.81 33.76
CA PHE A 547 16.63 -13.06 33.63
C PHE A 547 16.29 -13.79 32.32
N PHE A 548 16.85 -13.34 31.20
CA PHE A 548 16.68 -14.01 29.91
C PHE A 548 17.21 -15.44 29.95
N ASN A 549 18.38 -15.65 30.57
CA ASN A 549 18.95 -16.98 30.74
C ASN A 549 18.03 -17.92 31.53
N ARG A 550 17.52 -17.43 32.67
CA ARG A 550 16.65 -18.21 33.57
C ARG A 550 15.32 -18.54 32.91
N VAL A 551 14.67 -17.58 32.25
CA VAL A 551 13.42 -17.82 31.52
C VAL A 551 13.64 -18.86 30.42
N HIS A 552 14.72 -18.76 29.64
CA HIS A 552 15.06 -19.75 28.62
C HIS A 552 15.31 -21.15 29.18
N SER A 553 15.95 -21.25 30.36
CA SER A 553 16.19 -22.55 31.01
C SER A 553 14.89 -23.28 31.40
N LEU A 554 13.83 -22.52 31.69
CA LEU A 554 12.51 -23.06 32.03
C LEU A 554 11.65 -23.29 30.78
N ASP A 555 11.68 -22.36 29.83
CA ASP A 555 10.96 -22.41 28.56
C ASP A 555 11.83 -21.95 27.37
N GLY A 556 12.58 -22.90 26.82
CA GLY A 556 13.49 -22.62 25.70
C GLY A 556 12.83 -22.50 24.32
N ALA A 557 11.53 -22.80 24.21
CA ALA A 557 10.81 -22.77 22.94
C ALA A 557 10.25 -21.37 22.62
N THR A 558 9.83 -20.64 23.65
CA THR A 558 9.21 -19.31 23.56
C THR A 558 10.22 -18.24 23.17
N THR A 559 9.79 -17.28 22.34
CA THR A 559 10.64 -16.14 21.97
C THR A 559 10.61 -15.09 23.08
N LEU A 560 11.79 -14.61 23.48
CA LEU A 560 11.99 -13.69 24.60
C LEU A 560 12.24 -12.28 24.07
N PHE A 561 11.43 -11.32 24.52
CA PHE A 561 11.47 -9.94 24.07
C PHE A 561 12.02 -9.02 25.15
N MET A 562 12.85 -8.07 24.73
CA MET A 562 12.98 -6.79 25.42
C MET A 562 11.90 -5.88 24.84
N ASN A 563 11.11 -5.21 25.68
CA ASN A 563 10.02 -4.35 25.23
C ASN A 563 10.24 -2.93 25.77
N ASP A 564 10.16 -1.91 24.90
CA ASP A 564 10.41 -0.52 25.30
C ASP A 564 9.63 0.47 24.41
N TYR A 565 9.36 1.66 24.94
CA TYR A 565 8.69 2.76 24.23
C TYR A 565 9.68 3.77 23.66
N ASN A 566 9.14 4.74 22.90
CA ASN A 566 9.83 5.88 22.28
C ASN A 566 10.92 5.57 21.25
N THR A 567 11.32 4.30 21.10
CA THR A 567 12.36 3.84 20.16
C THR A 567 12.06 4.23 18.71
N ILE A 568 10.79 4.21 18.30
CA ILE A 568 10.32 4.57 16.95
C ILE A 568 9.34 5.73 16.95
N GLU A 569 8.88 6.16 18.12
CA GLU A 569 7.78 7.11 18.32
C GLU A 569 8.27 8.54 18.47
N ASP A 570 9.36 8.74 19.22
CA ASP A 570 9.89 10.07 19.52
C ASP A 570 11.41 10.14 19.36
N SER A 571 11.82 10.66 18.19
CA SER A 571 13.22 10.98 17.87
C SER A 571 13.93 11.92 18.85
N ARG A 572 13.22 12.56 19.79
CA ARG A 572 13.79 13.51 20.77
C ARG A 572 14.15 12.85 22.11
N ASP A 573 13.67 11.65 22.38
CA ASP A 573 13.80 11.01 23.70
C ASP A 573 15.28 10.88 24.13
N GLY A 574 16.11 10.40 23.21
CA GLY A 574 17.55 10.27 23.39
C GLY A 574 17.99 9.16 24.36
N LYS A 575 17.10 8.60 25.20
CA LYS A 575 17.38 7.40 26.01
C LYS A 575 17.06 6.14 25.23
N ALA A 576 15.87 6.06 24.64
CA ALA A 576 15.44 4.95 23.80
C ALA A 576 15.63 5.29 22.32
N THR A 577 16.87 5.29 21.85
CA THR A 577 17.17 5.36 20.41
C THR A 577 17.37 3.94 19.86
N PRO A 578 17.25 3.70 18.55
CA PRO A 578 17.60 2.40 17.98
C PRO A 578 19.01 1.94 18.37
N ALA A 579 19.98 2.85 18.44
CA ALA A 579 21.35 2.52 18.81
C ALA A 579 21.50 2.08 20.28
N THR A 580 20.86 2.78 21.22
CA THR A 580 20.89 2.41 22.65
C THR A 580 20.10 1.12 22.92
N TYR A 581 18.99 0.92 22.20
CA TYR A 581 18.27 -0.36 22.19
C TYR A 581 19.19 -1.51 21.78
N LEU A 582 19.93 -1.36 20.67
CA LEU A 582 20.87 -2.38 20.20
C LEU A 582 22.01 -2.65 21.18
N GLN A 583 22.54 -1.62 21.86
CA GLN A 583 23.55 -1.80 22.91
C GLN A 583 23.02 -2.65 24.06
N LYS A 584 21.82 -2.36 24.54
CA LYS A 584 21.18 -3.14 25.61
C LYS A 584 20.92 -4.58 25.18
N LEU A 585 20.44 -4.77 23.95
CA LEU A 585 20.21 -6.08 23.39
C LEU A 585 21.51 -6.91 23.26
N ARG A 586 22.62 -6.27 22.86
CA ARG A 586 23.95 -6.90 22.82
C ARG A 586 24.40 -7.30 24.21
N GLN A 587 24.23 -6.45 25.22
CA GLN A 587 24.57 -6.76 26.60
C GLN A 587 23.82 -8.02 27.09
N ILE A 588 22.51 -8.09 26.84
CA ILE A 588 21.69 -9.27 27.17
C ILE A 588 22.19 -10.51 26.42
N SER A 589 22.49 -10.38 25.13
CA SER A 589 22.91 -11.51 24.28
C SER A 589 24.31 -12.03 24.60
N GLN A 590 25.21 -11.16 25.06
CA GLN A 590 26.60 -11.49 25.40
C GLN A 590 26.75 -12.12 26.80
N PHE A 591 25.71 -12.05 27.63
CA PHE A 591 25.72 -12.71 28.94
C PHE A 591 26.00 -14.23 28.80
N PRO A 592 26.89 -14.81 29.64
CA PRO A 592 27.21 -16.24 29.57
C PRO A 592 25.98 -17.14 29.66
N GLY A 593 25.76 -17.97 28.63
CA GLY A 593 24.61 -18.86 28.52
C GLY A 593 23.51 -18.36 27.59
N ASN A 594 23.62 -17.14 27.05
CA ASN A 594 22.61 -16.55 26.17
C ASN A 594 22.88 -16.72 24.66
N GLN A 595 23.88 -17.51 24.28
CA GLN A 595 24.31 -17.65 22.87
C GLN A 595 23.24 -18.25 21.94
N ASN A 596 22.31 -19.05 22.49
CA ASN A 596 21.26 -19.75 21.72
C ASN A 596 19.85 -19.23 22.00
N LEU A 597 19.72 -18.03 22.59
CA LEU A 597 18.41 -17.47 22.90
C LEU A 597 17.63 -17.13 21.62
N ARG A 598 16.33 -17.40 21.66
CA ARG A 598 15.37 -16.86 20.69
C ARG A 598 14.94 -15.49 21.17
N ILE A 599 15.67 -14.44 20.76
CA ILE A 599 15.40 -13.07 21.18
C ILE A 599 14.56 -12.34 20.13
N GLY A 600 13.62 -11.50 20.57
CA GLY A 600 12.86 -10.58 19.74
C GLY A 600 12.96 -9.13 20.23
N ILE A 601 12.60 -8.22 19.35
CA ILE A 601 12.59 -6.77 19.58
C ILE A 601 11.13 -6.32 19.74
N GLY A 602 10.78 -5.87 20.94
CA GLY A 602 9.46 -5.33 21.27
C GLY A 602 9.49 -3.80 21.27
N LEU A 603 8.59 -3.20 20.49
CA LEU A 603 8.46 -1.76 20.35
C LEU A 603 7.04 -1.38 20.76
N GLU A 604 6.88 -0.75 21.94
CA GLU A 604 5.56 -0.45 22.51
C GLU A 604 4.71 0.35 21.53
N SER A 605 5.29 1.32 20.82
CA SER A 605 4.61 2.04 19.73
C SER A 605 3.50 2.97 20.23
N HIS A 606 3.78 3.67 21.33
CA HIS A 606 2.90 4.63 21.98
C HIS A 606 2.93 6.01 21.31
N PHE A 607 2.44 6.14 20.08
CA PHE A 607 2.57 7.36 19.28
C PHE A 607 1.74 8.55 19.77
N SER A 608 2.25 9.76 19.53
CA SER A 608 1.46 11.00 19.55
C SER A 608 1.17 11.46 18.11
N THR A 609 2.08 12.25 17.52
CA THR A 609 2.13 12.52 16.08
C THR A 609 3.28 11.72 15.47
N PRO A 610 3.02 10.80 14.52
CA PRO A 610 4.06 9.93 14.01
C PRO A 610 5.02 10.66 13.06
N ASN A 611 6.33 10.43 13.24
CA ASN A 611 7.34 10.72 12.22
C ASN A 611 7.60 9.44 11.42
N ILE A 612 6.81 9.22 10.36
CA ILE A 612 6.83 7.99 9.55
C ILE A 612 8.22 7.67 8.96
N PRO A 613 8.99 8.63 8.43
CA PRO A 613 10.36 8.35 7.98
C PRO A 613 11.32 7.94 9.09
N TYR A 614 11.22 8.56 10.28
CA TYR A 614 12.01 8.14 11.44
C TYR A 614 11.62 6.73 11.88
N MET A 615 10.32 6.44 11.98
CA MET A 615 9.81 5.10 12.30
C MET A 615 10.41 4.05 11.36
N ARG A 616 10.36 4.26 10.04
CA ARG A 616 10.95 3.32 9.06
C ARG A 616 12.46 3.15 9.28
N ALA A 617 13.21 4.25 9.40
CA ALA A 617 14.66 4.20 9.58
C ALA A 617 15.09 3.53 10.90
N SER A 618 14.32 3.72 11.96
CA SER A 618 14.54 3.05 13.24
C SER A 618 14.32 1.54 13.11
N ILE A 619 13.25 1.11 12.42
CA ILE A 619 13.00 -0.32 12.17
C ILE A 619 14.05 -0.92 11.22
N ASP A 620 14.55 -0.18 10.23
CA ASP A 620 15.68 -0.63 9.39
C ASP A 620 16.92 -0.95 10.25
N THR A 621 17.26 -0.02 11.16
CA THR A 621 18.43 -0.13 12.04
C THR A 621 18.30 -1.33 12.98
N LEU A 622 17.14 -1.50 13.62
CA LEU A 622 16.85 -2.66 14.46
C LEU A 622 16.79 -3.95 13.64
N GLY A 623 16.24 -3.88 12.44
CA GLY A 623 16.03 -5.02 11.54
C GLY A 623 17.30 -5.59 10.93
N ALA A 624 18.39 -4.82 10.94
CA ALA A 624 19.73 -5.29 10.57
C ALA A 624 20.28 -6.36 11.52
N THR A 625 19.70 -6.53 12.72
CA THR A 625 20.01 -7.68 13.60
C THR A 625 19.53 -9.02 13.05
N GLY A 626 18.54 -9.01 12.16
CA GLY A 626 17.84 -10.22 11.73
C GLY A 626 16.84 -10.79 12.75
N LEU A 627 16.70 -10.19 13.93
CA LEU A 627 15.75 -10.61 14.96
C LEU A 627 14.31 -10.25 14.57
N PRO A 628 13.30 -11.00 15.05
CA PRO A 628 11.90 -10.66 14.86
C PRO A 628 11.55 -9.35 15.57
N ILE A 629 10.90 -8.42 14.86
CA ILE A 629 10.41 -7.15 15.41
C ILE A 629 8.90 -7.20 15.54
N TRP A 630 8.38 -6.79 16.70
CA TRP A 630 6.95 -6.64 16.95
C TRP A 630 6.66 -5.23 17.43
N LEU A 631 5.59 -4.64 16.90
CA LEU A 631 4.95 -3.49 17.53
C LEU A 631 3.94 -4.05 18.53
N THR A 632 4.18 -3.82 19.82
CA THR A 632 3.58 -4.61 20.89
C THR A 632 2.38 -3.94 21.55
N GLU A 633 2.29 -2.61 21.48
CA GLU A 633 1.30 -1.82 22.25
C GLU A 633 0.79 -0.60 21.45
N VAL A 634 0.57 -0.76 20.14
CA VAL A 634 0.26 0.36 19.24
C VAL A 634 -0.98 1.12 19.72
N ASP A 635 -0.77 2.37 20.09
CA ASP A 635 -1.84 3.34 20.27
C ASP A 635 -1.42 4.73 19.82
N VAL A 636 -2.40 5.62 19.73
CA VAL A 636 -2.18 7.00 19.30
C VAL A 636 -2.85 7.93 20.29
N GLN A 637 -2.15 8.96 20.74
CA GLN A 637 -2.71 10.00 21.59
C GLN A 637 -3.96 10.64 20.96
N SER A 638 -4.98 10.91 21.78
CA SER A 638 -6.20 11.59 21.35
C SER A 638 -5.89 12.92 20.67
N SER A 639 -6.37 13.07 19.43
CA SER A 639 -6.26 14.27 18.60
C SER A 639 -7.26 14.20 17.45
N PRO A 640 -7.54 15.30 16.73
CA PRO A 640 -8.40 15.26 15.54
C PRO A 640 -7.91 14.32 14.43
N ASN A 641 -6.61 14.00 14.41
CA ASN A 641 -5.97 13.14 13.40
C ASN A 641 -5.69 11.72 13.92
N GLN A 642 -6.20 11.34 15.11
CA GLN A 642 -5.86 10.06 15.77
C GLN A 642 -6.06 8.85 14.85
N ALA A 643 -7.19 8.77 14.14
CA ALA A 643 -7.48 7.69 13.19
C ALA A 643 -6.55 7.71 11.96
N GLN A 644 -6.24 8.89 11.42
CA GLN A 644 -5.31 9.04 10.29
C GLN A 644 -3.89 8.61 10.68
N TYR A 645 -3.42 9.00 11.86
CA TYR A 645 -2.10 8.59 12.37
C TYR A 645 -2.06 7.09 12.63
N LEU A 646 -3.11 6.51 13.20
CA LEU A 646 -3.21 5.05 13.37
C LEU A 646 -3.09 4.34 12.02
N GLU A 647 -3.80 4.79 10.97
CA GLU A 647 -3.69 4.21 9.64
C GLU A 647 -2.26 4.33 9.06
N GLN A 648 -1.60 5.47 9.25
CA GLN A 648 -0.22 5.65 8.79
C GLN A 648 0.76 4.70 9.49
N ILE A 649 0.66 4.57 10.81
CA ILE A 649 1.51 3.69 11.63
C ILE A 649 1.30 2.23 11.25
N LEU A 650 0.04 1.77 11.20
CA LEU A 650 -0.27 0.38 10.89
C LEU A 650 0.17 -0.03 9.48
N ARG A 651 0.00 0.87 8.49
CA ARG A 651 0.49 0.63 7.12
C ARG A 651 2.02 0.61 7.04
N GLU A 652 2.68 1.50 7.77
CA GLU A 652 4.15 1.53 7.80
C GLU A 652 4.71 0.26 8.42
N ALA A 653 4.16 -0.15 9.57
CA ALA A 653 4.54 -1.38 10.25
C ALA A 653 4.28 -2.62 9.40
N HIS A 654 3.07 -2.76 8.83
CA HIS A 654 2.73 -3.93 8.01
C HIS A 654 3.55 -4.00 6.72
N ALA A 655 3.96 -2.86 6.13
CA ALA A 655 4.76 -2.86 4.93
C ALA A 655 6.25 -3.13 5.18
N HIS A 656 6.73 -3.02 6.41
CA HIS A 656 8.15 -3.17 6.70
C HIS A 656 8.57 -4.65 6.73
N PRO A 657 9.58 -5.08 5.93
CA PRO A 657 9.91 -6.51 5.75
C PRO A 657 10.39 -7.23 7.02
N LYS A 658 10.81 -6.48 8.05
CA LYS A 658 11.32 -7.01 9.32
C LYS A 658 10.27 -7.07 10.44
N VAL A 659 9.11 -6.44 10.25
CA VAL A 659 8.03 -6.49 11.23
C VAL A 659 7.27 -7.80 11.07
N GLN A 660 7.12 -8.54 12.17
CA GLN A 660 6.51 -9.86 12.19
C GLN A 660 5.21 -9.92 12.99
N GLY A 661 4.81 -8.84 13.64
CA GLY A 661 3.53 -8.78 14.33
C GLY A 661 3.19 -7.40 14.86
N ILE A 662 1.90 -7.16 15.02
CA ILE A 662 1.34 -5.91 15.55
C ILE A 662 0.27 -6.26 16.59
N VAL A 663 0.34 -5.64 17.76
CA VAL A 663 -0.70 -5.66 18.78
C VAL A 663 -1.10 -4.22 19.10
N VAL A 664 -2.39 -3.92 19.00
CA VAL A 664 -2.98 -2.61 19.30
C VAL A 664 -3.33 -2.52 20.79
N TRP A 665 -2.94 -1.43 21.47
CA TRP A 665 -3.20 -1.23 22.89
C TRP A 665 -4.49 -0.46 23.14
N ALA A 666 -5.62 -1.13 22.88
CA ALA A 666 -6.95 -0.52 22.93
C ALA A 666 -7.99 -1.41 23.60
N ALA A 667 -7.60 -2.13 24.66
CA ALA A 667 -8.51 -2.97 25.40
C ALA A 667 -9.69 -2.16 25.95
N TRP A 668 -10.89 -2.72 25.80
CA TRP A 668 -12.11 -2.05 26.23
C TRP A 668 -12.29 -2.15 27.75
N LYS A 669 -12.74 -1.06 28.37
CA LYS A 669 -13.24 -1.04 29.75
C LYS A 669 -14.42 -0.07 29.86
N PRO A 670 -15.40 -0.30 30.77
CA PRO A 670 -16.61 0.53 30.89
C PRO A 670 -16.32 2.02 31.13
N SER A 671 -15.21 2.34 31.78
CA SER A 671 -14.75 3.70 32.09
C SER A 671 -14.01 4.40 30.94
N GLY A 672 -13.88 3.77 29.77
CA GLY A 672 -13.10 4.26 28.63
C GLY A 672 -11.66 3.76 28.64
N CYS A 673 -10.99 3.70 27.49
CA CYS A 673 -9.69 3.03 27.30
C CYS A 673 -8.51 3.90 27.78
N TYR A 674 -7.28 3.35 27.75
CA TYR A 674 -6.08 4.07 28.19
C TYR A 674 -5.80 5.34 27.38
N ARG A 675 -5.45 5.22 26.09
CA ARG A 675 -5.20 6.35 25.18
C ARG A 675 -6.12 6.37 23.97
N MET A 676 -6.50 5.18 23.51
CA MET A 676 -7.26 4.97 22.28
C MET A 676 -8.27 3.84 22.50
N CYS A 677 -9.52 4.08 22.13
CA CYS A 677 -10.54 3.03 22.03
C CYS A 677 -10.74 2.68 20.57
N LEU A 678 -11.06 1.42 20.26
CA LEU A 678 -11.55 1.02 18.94
C LEU A 678 -13.08 1.06 18.85
N THR A 679 -13.77 1.01 19.99
CA THR A 679 -15.22 0.91 20.07
C THR A 679 -15.77 1.68 21.28
N ASP A 680 -17.03 2.08 21.19
CA ASP A 680 -17.80 2.59 22.33
C ASP A 680 -18.31 1.45 23.25
N ASN A 681 -19.05 1.82 24.31
CA ASN A 681 -19.62 0.87 25.28
C ASN A 681 -20.75 -0.02 24.72
N ASN A 682 -21.26 0.26 23.52
CA ASN A 682 -22.24 -0.57 22.81
C ASN A 682 -21.58 -1.47 21.76
N PHE A 683 -20.24 -1.55 21.75
CA PHE A 683 -19.47 -2.29 20.75
C PHE A 683 -19.68 -1.79 19.31
N LYS A 684 -20.01 -0.50 19.16
CA LYS A 684 -20.00 0.20 17.88
C LYS A 684 -18.62 0.84 17.66
N ASN A 685 -18.05 0.59 16.48
CA ASN A 685 -16.74 1.13 16.12
C ASN A 685 -16.69 2.66 16.24
N LEU A 686 -15.55 3.12 16.74
CA LEU A 686 -15.08 4.50 16.59
C LEU A 686 -14.25 4.60 15.31
N ALA A 687 -13.86 5.82 14.90
CA ALA A 687 -13.07 6.03 13.68
C ALA A 687 -11.75 5.22 13.63
N THR A 688 -11.14 4.99 14.79
CA THR A 688 -9.96 4.11 14.97
C THR A 688 -10.30 2.63 14.78
N GLY A 689 -11.47 2.17 15.22
CA GLY A 689 -11.99 0.83 14.92
C GLY A 689 -12.28 0.63 13.43
N ASP A 690 -12.83 1.65 12.76
CA ASP A 690 -13.08 1.62 11.32
C ASP A 690 -11.78 1.51 10.51
N VAL A 691 -10.70 2.15 10.97
CA VAL A 691 -9.35 1.98 10.38
C VAL A 691 -8.87 0.54 10.51
N VAL A 692 -9.03 -0.08 11.69
CA VAL A 692 -8.62 -1.47 11.90
C VAL A 692 -9.43 -2.42 11.01
N ASP A 693 -10.76 -2.30 10.98
CA ASP A 693 -11.61 -3.16 10.17
C ASP A 693 -11.31 -2.99 8.66
N LYS A 694 -11.07 -1.75 8.21
CA LYS A 694 -10.62 -1.46 6.84
C LYS A 694 -9.33 -2.19 6.49
N LEU A 695 -8.31 -2.12 7.35
CA LEU A 695 -7.00 -2.73 7.09
C LEU A 695 -7.05 -4.26 7.17
N LEU A 696 -7.78 -4.83 8.14
CA LEU A 696 -8.02 -6.27 8.19
C LEU A 696 -8.71 -6.77 6.92
N HIS A 697 -9.69 -6.01 6.40
CA HIS A 697 -10.34 -6.35 5.14
C HIS A 697 -9.37 -6.27 3.95
N GLU A 698 -8.54 -5.22 3.89
CA GLU A 698 -7.53 -5.02 2.84
C GLU A 698 -6.48 -6.13 2.81
N TRP A 699 -6.03 -6.62 3.98
CA TRP A 699 -4.96 -7.61 4.11
C TRP A 699 -5.47 -9.07 4.13
N GLY A 700 -6.72 -9.30 4.54
CA GLY A 700 -7.16 -10.62 5.00
C GLY A 700 -8.51 -11.13 4.48
N SER A 701 -9.27 -10.38 3.68
CA SER A 701 -10.69 -10.73 3.46
C SER A 701 -11.25 -10.48 2.06
N LYS A 702 -10.46 -10.76 1.02
CA LYS A 702 -10.99 -10.79 -0.35
C LYS A 702 -11.35 -12.22 -0.76
N ARG A 703 -12.65 -12.46 -0.96
CA ARG A 703 -13.10 -13.56 -1.81
C ARG A 703 -12.71 -13.21 -3.23
N LEU A 704 -11.81 -13.99 -3.80
CA LEU A 704 -11.35 -13.82 -5.17
C LEU A 704 -12.14 -14.76 -6.07
N GLU A 705 -12.76 -14.21 -7.09
CA GLU A 705 -13.52 -14.99 -8.06
C GLU A 705 -12.99 -14.79 -9.46
N GLY A 706 -13.01 -15.85 -10.25
CA GLY A 706 -12.54 -15.80 -11.62
C GLY A 706 -12.91 -17.05 -12.40
N LYS A 707 -12.39 -17.13 -13.62
CA LYS A 707 -12.55 -18.30 -14.48
C LYS A 707 -11.20 -18.80 -14.93
N THR A 708 -11.10 -20.11 -15.10
CA THR A 708 -9.92 -20.74 -15.69
C THR A 708 -9.80 -20.46 -17.18
N ASP A 709 -8.56 -20.38 -17.65
CA ASP A 709 -8.22 -20.23 -19.07
C ASP A 709 -8.42 -21.53 -19.87
N ALA A 710 -7.96 -21.55 -21.13
CA ALA A 710 -8.08 -22.71 -22.01
C ALA A 710 -7.36 -23.96 -21.48
N ASP A 711 -6.28 -23.78 -20.72
CA ASP A 711 -5.46 -24.83 -20.14
C ASP A 711 -5.86 -25.16 -18.68
N GLY A 712 -6.99 -24.60 -18.24
CA GLY A 712 -7.57 -24.85 -16.94
C GLY A 712 -6.89 -24.08 -15.81
N PHE A 713 -5.99 -23.12 -16.12
CA PHE A 713 -5.27 -22.35 -15.12
C PHE A 713 -6.02 -21.11 -14.67
N PHE A 714 -5.81 -20.74 -13.42
CA PHE A 714 -6.16 -19.45 -12.86
C PHE A 714 -4.96 -18.93 -12.05
N ASP A 715 -4.44 -17.78 -12.50
CA ASP A 715 -3.32 -17.09 -11.88
C ASP A 715 -3.83 -15.94 -11.02
N THR A 716 -3.31 -15.82 -9.79
CA THR A 716 -3.61 -14.71 -8.89
C THR A 716 -2.48 -14.52 -7.89
N THR A 717 -2.52 -13.44 -7.12
CA THR A 717 -1.59 -13.20 -6.01
C THR A 717 -2.36 -13.21 -4.69
N LEU A 718 -1.94 -14.03 -3.73
CA LEU A 718 -2.58 -14.21 -2.44
C LEU A 718 -1.68 -13.75 -1.30
N PHE A 719 -2.26 -13.24 -0.21
CA PHE A 719 -1.53 -13.00 1.04
C PHE A 719 -1.08 -14.32 1.67
N HIS A 720 -0.08 -14.26 2.54
CA HIS A 720 0.31 -15.42 3.35
C HIS A 720 -0.83 -15.75 4.32
N GLY A 721 -1.27 -17.00 4.33
CA GLY A 721 -2.49 -17.38 5.02
C GLY A 721 -2.99 -18.78 4.68
N ASP A 722 -4.09 -19.14 5.33
CA ASP A 722 -4.82 -20.38 5.08
C ASP A 722 -6.04 -20.05 4.22
N TYR A 723 -6.29 -20.86 3.19
CA TYR A 723 -7.28 -20.62 2.16
C TYR A 723 -8.14 -21.85 1.89
N GLU A 724 -9.34 -21.62 1.39
CA GLU A 724 -10.20 -22.61 0.74
C GLU A 724 -10.46 -22.17 -0.70
N VAL A 725 -10.19 -23.05 -1.66
CA VAL A 725 -10.57 -22.85 -3.07
C VAL A 725 -11.79 -23.72 -3.38
N LYS A 726 -12.79 -23.12 -4.02
CA LYS A 726 -13.96 -23.79 -4.58
C LYS A 726 -13.95 -23.65 -6.09
N ILE A 727 -14.02 -24.77 -6.80
CA ILE A 727 -14.13 -24.80 -8.27
C ILE A 727 -15.51 -25.32 -8.63
N THR A 728 -16.21 -24.60 -9.51
CA THR A 728 -17.50 -25.02 -10.02
C THR A 728 -17.53 -25.01 -11.54
N ARG A 729 -18.12 -26.04 -12.13
CA ARG A 729 -18.35 -26.14 -13.57
C ARG A 729 -19.81 -26.50 -13.80
N GLN A 730 -20.46 -25.75 -14.69
CA GLN A 730 -21.77 -26.10 -15.19
C GLN A 730 -21.60 -26.88 -16.49
N ALA A 731 -22.13 -28.10 -16.53
CA ALA A 731 -22.22 -28.91 -17.74
C ALA A 731 -23.68 -29.34 -17.91
N ALA A 732 -24.33 -28.87 -18.97
CA ALA A 732 -25.77 -28.98 -19.16
C ALA A 732 -26.55 -28.46 -17.92
N ASN A 733 -27.45 -29.28 -17.36
CA ASN A 733 -28.28 -28.93 -16.19
C ASN A 733 -27.66 -29.35 -14.84
N THR A 734 -26.38 -29.76 -14.81
CA THR A 734 -25.72 -30.23 -13.60
C THR A 734 -24.54 -29.32 -13.24
N ILE A 735 -24.47 -28.92 -11.97
CA ILE A 735 -23.34 -28.17 -11.40
C ILE A 735 -22.43 -29.15 -10.68
N PHE A 736 -21.18 -29.22 -11.13
CA PHE A 736 -20.12 -29.93 -10.44
C PHE A 736 -19.36 -28.93 -9.57
N SER A 737 -19.08 -29.30 -8.31
CA SER A 737 -18.28 -28.47 -7.42
C SER A 737 -17.30 -29.29 -6.59
N MET A 738 -16.12 -28.74 -6.36
CA MET A 738 -15.12 -29.25 -5.43
C MET A 738 -14.63 -28.10 -4.53
N ALA A 739 -14.27 -28.41 -3.29
CA ALA A 739 -13.63 -27.47 -2.37
C ALA A 739 -12.36 -28.11 -1.80
N GLN A 740 -11.29 -27.34 -1.66
CA GLN A 740 -10.02 -27.80 -1.12
C GLN A 740 -9.33 -26.69 -0.32
N SER A 741 -8.79 -27.06 0.84
CA SER A 741 -7.99 -26.14 1.66
C SER A 741 -6.51 -26.21 1.28
N PHE A 742 -5.83 -25.07 1.31
CA PHE A 742 -4.39 -24.97 1.10
C PHE A 742 -3.79 -23.82 1.91
N LYS A 743 -2.47 -23.81 2.06
CA LYS A 743 -1.74 -22.80 2.84
C LYS A 743 -0.72 -22.11 1.95
N ILE A 744 -0.64 -20.79 2.09
CA ILE A 744 0.44 -19.98 1.54
C ILE A 744 1.39 -19.65 2.69
N PRO A 745 2.58 -20.29 2.75
CA PRO A 745 3.52 -20.07 3.84
C PRO A 745 4.12 -18.67 3.79
N SER A 746 4.57 -18.17 4.94
CA SER A 746 5.48 -17.01 4.97
C SER A 746 6.85 -17.41 4.36
N PRO A 747 7.63 -16.47 3.80
CA PRO A 747 8.85 -16.79 3.06
C PRO A 747 10.00 -17.36 3.91
N THR A 748 9.81 -17.55 5.21
CA THR A 748 10.84 -18.00 6.14
C THR A 748 10.97 -19.52 6.30
N PHE A 749 10.11 -20.34 5.69
CA PHE A 749 10.28 -21.80 5.69
C PHE A 749 9.83 -22.43 4.36
N VAL A 750 10.79 -22.93 3.58
CA VAL A 750 10.53 -23.83 2.45
C VAL A 750 10.34 -25.24 3.04
N LEU A 751 9.10 -25.70 3.09
CA LEU A 751 8.78 -27.10 3.35
C LEU A 751 8.26 -27.70 2.05
N SER A 752 9.06 -28.59 1.46
CA SER A 752 8.63 -29.51 0.42
C SER A 752 7.67 -30.53 1.03
N ALA A 753 6.41 -30.55 0.57
CA ALA A 753 5.48 -31.63 0.87
C ALA A 753 5.09 -32.31 -0.46
N VAL A 754 5.39 -33.61 -0.55
CA VAL A 754 4.87 -34.53 -1.55
C VAL A 754 3.84 -35.40 -0.82
N ALA A 755 2.66 -35.62 -1.41
CA ALA A 755 1.64 -36.50 -0.84
C ALA A 755 1.10 -37.46 -1.93
N HIS A 756 1.03 -38.74 -1.59
CA HIS A 756 0.43 -39.82 -2.40
C HIS A 756 -0.83 -40.39 -1.72
N ILE A 757 -1.75 -40.93 -2.54
CA ILE A 757 -3.15 -41.25 -2.22
C ILE A 757 -3.36 -42.77 -2.02
N THR A 758 -4.11 -43.19 -1.00
CA THR A 758 -4.89 -44.45 -1.00
C THR A 758 -6.21 -44.38 -0.21
N GLY A 759 -7.34 -44.73 -0.88
CA GLY A 759 -8.64 -45.27 -0.41
C GLY A 759 -9.52 -44.39 0.52
N VAL A 760 -10.84 -44.19 0.36
CA VAL A 760 -11.95 -44.88 -0.34
C VAL A 760 -13.07 -43.86 -0.63
N GLU A 761 -13.71 -43.98 -1.81
CA GLU A 761 -14.99 -43.40 -2.29
C GLU A 761 -15.21 -41.86 -2.26
N SER A 762 -14.87 -41.20 -3.38
CA SER A 762 -15.08 -39.75 -3.73
C SER A 762 -14.31 -38.74 -2.85
N PRO A 763 -13.79 -37.57 -3.32
CA PRO A 763 -13.98 -36.84 -4.59
C PRO A 763 -12.65 -36.47 -5.33
N CYS A 764 -12.74 -35.62 -6.37
CA CYS A 764 -11.68 -35.16 -7.30
C CYS A 764 -10.61 -34.25 -6.65
N PHE A 765 -9.36 -34.23 -7.20
CA PHE A 765 -8.26 -33.38 -6.71
C PHE A 765 -7.54 -32.54 -7.77
N LEU A 766 -6.99 -31.42 -7.29
CA LEU A 766 -6.41 -30.25 -7.96
C LEU A 766 -4.87 -30.28 -7.94
N LEU A 767 -4.21 -29.75 -8.99
CA LEU A 767 -2.75 -29.58 -9.05
C LEU A 767 -2.35 -28.12 -8.75
N LEU A 768 -1.42 -27.93 -7.82
CA LEU A 768 -0.76 -26.65 -7.46
C LEU A 768 0.71 -26.72 -7.88
N ASP A 769 1.12 -25.91 -8.87
CA ASP A 769 2.53 -25.75 -9.29
C ASP A 769 3.07 -24.43 -8.74
N LEU A 770 4.00 -24.49 -7.79
CA LEU A 770 4.61 -23.34 -7.10
C LEU A 770 6.05 -23.09 -7.58
N ARG A 771 6.30 -23.08 -8.89
CA ARG A 771 7.63 -22.73 -9.43
C ARG A 771 7.76 -21.24 -9.73
N SER A 772 8.73 -20.61 -9.06
CA SER A 772 9.33 -19.32 -9.43
C SER A 772 10.13 -19.46 -10.73
N GLN A 773 9.88 -18.61 -11.72
CA GLN A 773 10.74 -18.50 -12.89
C GLN A 773 12.13 -17.96 -12.47
N LYS A 774 13.16 -18.80 -12.58
CA LYS A 774 14.56 -18.36 -12.66
C LYS A 774 15.18 -19.02 -13.89
N GLN A 775 15.66 -18.16 -14.79
CA GLN A 775 16.51 -18.35 -15.97
C GLN A 775 16.87 -19.80 -16.36
N VAL A 776 16.44 -20.20 -17.56
CA VAL A 776 17.10 -21.24 -18.34
C VAL A 776 18.46 -20.69 -18.80
N ARG A 777 19.55 -21.26 -18.28
CA ARG A 777 20.87 -21.24 -18.91
C ARG A 777 21.34 -22.67 -19.06
N ASP A 778 21.87 -22.95 -20.24
CA ASP A 778 22.40 -24.23 -20.70
C ASP A 778 23.47 -24.84 -19.77
N ALA A 779 23.31 -26.14 -19.52
CA ALA A 779 24.34 -27.17 -19.34
C ALA A 779 23.57 -28.49 -19.11
N GLY A 780 23.65 -29.55 -19.91
CA GLY A 780 24.87 -30.20 -20.37
C GLY A 780 25.19 -31.40 -19.46
N GLY A 781 24.49 -32.53 -19.67
CA GLY A 781 24.88 -33.91 -19.31
C GLY A 781 25.21 -34.26 -17.86
N PHE A 782 24.54 -35.26 -17.28
CA PHE A 782 25.15 -36.53 -16.84
C PHE A 782 24.08 -37.49 -16.32
N ALA A 783 24.42 -38.78 -16.42
CA ALA A 783 23.57 -39.95 -16.37
C ALA A 783 23.09 -40.36 -14.96
N GLY A 784 21.83 -40.83 -14.92
CA GLY A 784 21.43 -42.14 -14.40
C GLY A 784 21.74 -42.54 -12.95
N VAL A 785 20.73 -42.47 -12.08
CA VAL A 785 20.54 -43.38 -10.93
C VAL A 785 19.04 -43.64 -10.73
N LYS A 786 18.65 -44.92 -10.56
CA LYS A 786 17.29 -45.39 -10.25
C LYS A 786 16.96 -45.23 -8.76
N PRO A 787 15.67 -45.11 -8.37
CA PRO A 787 15.25 -44.78 -7.01
C PRO A 787 15.11 -46.01 -6.10
N SER A 788 15.54 -45.87 -4.84
CA SER A 788 15.11 -46.70 -3.71
C SER A 788 14.87 -45.81 -2.49
N ASP A 789 13.60 -45.76 -2.06
CA ASP A 789 13.07 -45.49 -0.72
C ASP A 789 13.68 -44.38 0.17
N ALA A 790 12.94 -43.28 0.33
CA ALA A 790 12.62 -42.57 1.60
C ALA A 790 11.84 -41.27 1.32
#